data_AF-A0A9D0YGL9-F1
#
_entry.id   AF-A0A9D0YGL9-F1
#
_cell.length_a   1.000
_cell.length_b   1.000
_cell.length_c   1.000
_cell.angle_alpha   90.00
_cell.angle_beta   90.00
_cell.angle_gamma   90.00
#
_symmetry.space_group_name_H-M   'P 1'
#
loop_
_entity.id
_entity.type
_entity.pdbx_description
1 polymer ?
#
loop_
_entity_poly.entity_id
_entity_poly.type
_entity_poly.pdbx_seq_one_letter_code
_entity_poly.pdbx_strand_id
1 'polypeptide(L)'
;MDYKSLLAVSSFSPEILNRPDSWVGHLPFSAWLMKTLSPTVFVELGTHSGNSYFSFCQAVVENNLATVCYAVDTWQGDEHAGFYAADVFAQVSQDNAAKYAAFSRLLRMTFDEATGYFAEGSVDLLHIDGFHSYEAVAHDFTSWLPKLAPGAVVLFHDTNVREGDFGVWQFWRELQARYPNNLEFFHSHGLGVLQLNDAPEAKKIPWLQPESTSKRTIIAYFASLGAQQLERFAFNETKTEVVNLTAILSARDQAIAELNETVREKNRELDHLGQTIREKNREAEQLTQAIGDQKKQIFNLEQSLRAVFNSTSWRLTAPMRSAVVLARKGRHLWSVFQKYGWLFGARKVIHIIRYEGFLSLNKRLLRFLTQQTLAVKKKSAGERHPAILIQPHYIAPELVVATEVLAQPPTIAVHWHLYYTEMLAEFAVYLNNIPVPFDLFVSVPESADTEAIKGELLGLLAQVDQVVVEAVPNRGRDIAPFIVQFGERLLSYECIAHIHTKQSPHDGRLSHWCQGILKLMMGSTGEVGHIIELLQGSAKIVFPENLVSYFRDESGWADNYPMAAEWLDKNTDFNIDDFTPIAFPEGSMYWARSRCLASFLSLQLNYDDFPAEPIAADGTLAHVLERLVLVFASQSEGRAIRLHRKDSIQDYRYYEEPVDFSASISHDDVKVLAYYLPQFHPIPENDLWHGQGFTEWTKVRASNPLFAGHYQQHVPHPDIGYYLLDCPETLKQQAALMQRSGVFGQVFYHYWFSGKLILEEPAQLLLANADIDMPFCFCWANENWTRAWDGNTEDILLGQDYSAADAVAFIRYLIPFFNDSRYIKIDGRAVLFIYRPSSIPDAQLYLDLWEQECLAAGLKKPYVVAVLTRGALSPEAFAMDAGVERVLHDWTSGGVSPINESLDFFEPCTGSVLPYQDVVDFYSRQSDTKDFTYFRSVVPTWDNTARYGQEAYLLHGSTPALFQQWLESTIHQTQATLPKDRRFILVNAWNEWAEGAHLEPDSRFGYSYLNAIGRALSARLYQDDFNVQHQIPKGCRLQLSFPAVMVDKLAADSALKARFVAGLLQSTVFDACTVTVNVEGFFDGESVLVQATPNDADFVLE
;
A
#
# COMPACT_ATOMS: atom_id res chain seq x y z
N MET A 1 48.00 19.50 -5.16
CA MET A 1 46.76 18.81 -5.56
C MET A 1 46.38 19.33 -6.94
N ASP A 2 46.24 18.46 -7.95
CA ASP A 2 45.81 18.90 -9.29
C ASP A 2 44.28 19.01 -9.32
N TYR A 3 43.77 20.19 -8.97
CA TYR A 3 42.33 20.47 -8.92
C TYR A 3 41.64 20.30 -10.28
N LYS A 4 42.35 20.40 -11.40
CA LYS A 4 41.76 20.16 -12.73
C LYS A 4 41.43 18.68 -12.94
N SER A 5 42.28 17.78 -12.43
CA SER A 5 42.00 16.34 -12.48
C SER A 5 40.79 15.94 -11.63
N LEU A 6 40.63 16.56 -10.45
CA LEU A 6 39.48 16.33 -9.57
C LEU A 6 38.19 16.86 -10.19
N LEU A 7 38.19 18.07 -10.75
CA LEU A 7 37.01 18.62 -11.44
C LEU A 7 36.62 17.83 -12.70
N ALA A 8 37.57 17.20 -13.38
CA ALA A 8 37.26 16.39 -14.57
C ALA A 8 36.51 15.10 -14.22
N VAL A 9 36.67 14.56 -13.01
CA VAL A 9 36.04 13.29 -12.62
C VAL A 9 34.64 13.46 -12.02
N SER A 10 34.22 14.68 -11.65
CA SER A 10 32.83 14.92 -11.20
C SER A 10 31.79 14.65 -12.28
N SER A 11 32.19 14.62 -13.56
CA SER A 11 31.32 14.25 -14.68
C SER A 11 31.47 12.78 -15.10
N PHE A 12 32.21 11.96 -14.34
CA PHE A 12 32.39 10.54 -14.67
C PHE A 12 31.03 9.82 -14.64
N SER A 13 30.78 9.01 -15.66
CA SER A 13 29.56 8.23 -15.81
C SER A 13 29.96 6.82 -16.26
N PRO A 14 29.66 5.77 -15.48
CA PRO A 14 30.00 4.42 -15.90
C PRO A 14 29.25 4.03 -17.18
N GLU A 15 29.97 3.40 -18.09
CA GLU A 15 29.44 2.85 -19.34
C GLU A 15 28.83 1.46 -19.19
N ILE A 16 29.24 0.72 -18.15
CA ILE A 16 28.73 -0.58 -17.75
C ILE A 16 28.48 -0.48 -16.25
N LEU A 17 27.27 -0.89 -15.82
CA LEU A 17 26.85 -0.79 -14.44
C LEU A 17 25.86 -1.93 -14.15
N ASN A 18 26.32 -2.92 -13.41
CA ASN A 18 25.61 -4.16 -13.10
C ASN A 18 25.40 -4.29 -11.59
N ARG A 19 24.64 -5.30 -11.12
CA ARG A 19 24.63 -5.67 -9.69
C ARG A 19 25.88 -6.50 -9.36
N PRO A 20 26.37 -6.51 -8.09
CA PRO A 20 25.92 -5.76 -6.92
C PRO A 20 26.43 -4.31 -6.90
N ASP A 21 25.82 -3.46 -6.08
CA ASP A 21 26.11 -2.02 -5.96
C ASP A 21 27.28 -1.71 -5.00
N SER A 22 27.84 -2.72 -4.34
CA SER A 22 28.85 -2.62 -3.28
C SER A 22 30.08 -1.79 -3.67
N TRP A 23 30.46 -1.78 -4.95
CA TRP A 23 31.58 -0.99 -5.48
C TRP A 23 31.19 0.32 -6.19
N VAL A 24 29.89 0.57 -6.42
CA VAL A 24 29.40 1.69 -7.26
C VAL A 24 29.79 3.06 -6.72
N GLY A 25 29.85 3.22 -5.39
CA GLY A 25 30.30 4.47 -4.76
C GLY A 25 31.80 4.76 -4.92
N HIS A 26 32.61 3.81 -5.40
CA HIS A 26 34.06 4.00 -5.62
C HIS A 26 34.40 4.29 -7.08
N LEU A 27 33.46 4.18 -8.02
CA LEU A 27 33.73 4.31 -9.47
C LEU A 27 34.38 5.65 -9.88
N PRO A 28 33.98 6.81 -9.34
CA PRO A 28 34.67 8.06 -9.66
C PRO A 28 36.12 8.06 -9.13
N PHE A 29 36.37 7.41 -7.99
CA PHE A 29 37.71 7.32 -7.43
C PHE A 29 38.62 6.41 -8.26
N SER A 30 38.16 5.23 -8.69
CA SER A 30 38.94 4.34 -9.58
C SER A 30 39.30 5.02 -10.90
N ALA A 31 38.35 5.76 -11.49
CA ALA A 31 38.60 6.52 -12.71
C ALA A 31 39.66 7.62 -12.53
N TRP A 32 39.57 8.38 -11.42
CA TRP A 32 40.57 9.40 -11.09
C TRP A 32 41.94 8.79 -10.76
N LEU A 33 41.95 7.66 -10.04
CA LEU A 33 43.17 6.96 -9.63
C LEU A 33 43.95 6.48 -10.86
N MET A 34 43.26 5.89 -11.84
CA MET A 34 43.88 5.45 -13.09
C MET A 34 44.58 6.57 -13.84
N LYS A 35 43.91 7.71 -13.97
CA LYS A 35 44.48 8.89 -14.59
C LYS A 35 45.70 9.40 -13.81
N THR A 36 45.57 9.45 -12.49
CA THR A 36 46.60 10.02 -11.60
C THR A 36 47.85 9.16 -11.52
N LEU A 37 47.70 7.83 -11.49
CA LEU A 37 48.81 6.89 -11.41
C LEU A 37 49.37 6.55 -12.80
N SER A 38 48.53 6.50 -13.83
CA SER A 38 48.88 6.05 -15.18
C SER A 38 49.72 4.75 -15.17
N PRO A 39 49.26 3.68 -14.50
CA PRO A 39 50.04 2.45 -14.35
C PRO A 39 50.28 1.78 -15.70
N THR A 40 51.41 1.07 -15.83
CA THR A 40 51.69 0.28 -17.04
C THR A 40 50.88 -1.02 -17.01
N VAL A 41 50.81 -1.65 -15.84
CA VAL A 41 50.07 -2.89 -15.61
C VAL A 41 49.13 -2.71 -14.42
N PHE A 42 47.84 -2.95 -14.67
CA PHE A 42 46.79 -3.03 -13.65
C PHE A 42 46.26 -4.46 -13.56
N VAL A 43 46.12 -4.97 -12.34
CA VAL A 43 45.53 -6.28 -12.07
C VAL A 43 44.44 -6.16 -11.03
N GLU A 44 43.30 -6.79 -11.28
CA GLU A 44 42.21 -6.98 -10.33
C GLU A 44 42.04 -8.47 -10.00
N LEU A 45 41.96 -8.77 -8.70
CA LEU A 45 41.65 -10.10 -8.17
C LEU A 45 40.23 -10.07 -7.61
N GLY A 46 39.36 -10.91 -8.14
CA GLY A 46 37.93 -10.92 -7.80
C GLY A 46 37.18 -9.83 -8.57
N THR A 47 36.72 -10.18 -9.78
CA THR A 47 36.11 -9.23 -10.73
C THR A 47 34.59 -9.30 -10.72
N HIS A 48 34.01 -10.44 -10.33
CA HIS A 48 32.57 -10.65 -10.25
C HIS A 48 31.82 -10.16 -11.51
N SER A 49 30.90 -9.17 -11.39
CA SER A 49 30.13 -8.58 -12.49
C SER A 49 30.84 -7.45 -13.25
N GLY A 50 32.06 -7.09 -12.84
CA GLY A 50 32.96 -6.19 -13.55
C GLY A 50 32.80 -4.70 -13.27
N ASN A 51 31.97 -4.29 -12.28
CA ASN A 51 31.77 -2.87 -11.97
C ASN A 51 33.06 -2.11 -11.67
N SER A 52 33.90 -2.67 -10.79
CA SER A 52 35.25 -2.19 -10.48
C SER A 52 36.13 -2.20 -11.72
N TYR A 53 36.34 -3.39 -12.29
CA TYR A 53 37.26 -3.61 -13.40
C TYR A 53 36.98 -2.73 -14.62
N PHE A 54 35.71 -2.60 -15.01
CA PHE A 54 35.32 -1.80 -16.17
C PHE A 54 35.40 -0.31 -15.93
N SER A 55 35.28 0.17 -14.69
CA SER A 55 35.61 1.56 -14.35
C SER A 55 37.10 1.86 -14.59
N PHE A 56 38.01 0.96 -14.17
CA PHE A 56 39.43 1.08 -14.47
C PHE A 56 39.69 1.05 -15.99
N CYS A 57 39.08 0.11 -16.72
CA CYS A 57 39.23 0.00 -18.18
C CYS A 57 38.67 1.23 -18.93
N GLN A 58 37.52 1.75 -18.51
CA GLN A 58 36.94 2.96 -19.09
C GLN A 58 37.90 4.15 -18.94
N ALA A 59 38.52 4.30 -17.77
CA ALA A 59 39.48 5.37 -17.55
C ALA A 59 40.75 5.24 -18.43
N VAL A 60 41.17 4.01 -18.76
CA VAL A 60 42.26 3.77 -19.74
C VAL A 60 41.88 4.31 -21.12
N VAL A 61 40.66 4.05 -21.58
CA VAL A 61 40.15 4.54 -22.87
C VAL A 61 40.02 6.06 -22.87
N GLU A 62 39.33 6.63 -21.87
CA GLU A 62 39.04 8.06 -21.79
C GLU A 62 40.30 8.93 -21.67
N ASN A 63 41.37 8.40 -21.08
CA ASN A 63 42.63 9.11 -20.89
C ASN A 63 43.75 8.66 -21.83
N ASN A 64 43.44 7.74 -22.78
CA ASN A 64 44.38 7.19 -23.76
C ASN A 64 45.69 6.67 -23.11
N LEU A 65 45.56 5.88 -22.06
CA LEU A 65 46.68 5.32 -21.31
C LEU A 65 47.26 4.09 -22.03
N ALA A 66 48.57 3.88 -21.92
CA ALA A 66 49.23 2.67 -22.42
C ALA A 66 49.13 1.48 -21.45
N THR A 67 48.14 1.50 -20.55
CA THR A 67 47.92 0.50 -19.51
C THR A 67 47.41 -0.81 -20.09
N VAL A 68 47.96 -1.93 -19.62
CA VAL A 68 47.40 -3.27 -19.85
C VAL A 68 46.66 -3.71 -18.59
N CYS A 69 45.42 -4.18 -18.74
CA CYS A 69 44.54 -4.55 -17.64
C CYS A 69 44.31 -6.06 -17.61
N TYR A 70 44.29 -6.64 -16.40
CA TYR A 70 44.01 -8.05 -16.18
C TYR A 70 42.95 -8.22 -15.09
N ALA A 71 41.88 -8.94 -15.41
CA ALA A 71 40.89 -9.40 -14.45
C ALA A 71 41.15 -10.88 -14.16
N VAL A 72 41.40 -11.22 -12.91
CA VAL A 72 41.62 -12.60 -12.46
C VAL A 72 40.48 -13.00 -11.55
N ASP A 73 39.76 -14.03 -11.94
CA ASP A 73 38.66 -14.60 -11.17
C ASP A 73 38.38 -16.02 -11.67
N THR A 74 37.82 -16.89 -10.84
CA THR A 74 37.31 -18.18 -11.32
C THR A 74 35.95 -18.04 -12.00
N TRP A 75 35.24 -16.95 -11.67
CA TRP A 75 33.81 -16.72 -11.90
C TRP A 75 32.93 -17.90 -11.46
N GLN A 76 33.35 -18.61 -10.41
CA GLN A 76 32.54 -19.63 -9.76
C GLN A 76 31.83 -19.06 -8.52
N GLY A 77 32.30 -17.91 -8.03
CA GLY A 77 31.89 -17.34 -6.75
C GLY A 77 32.48 -18.10 -5.56
N ASP A 78 32.19 -17.62 -4.35
CA ASP A 78 32.62 -18.20 -3.09
C ASP A 78 31.58 -17.96 -1.99
N GLU A 79 31.87 -18.40 -0.76
CA GLU A 79 30.94 -18.32 0.37
C GLU A 79 30.58 -16.88 0.78
N HIS A 80 31.41 -15.87 0.44
CA HIS A 80 31.20 -14.47 0.79
C HIS A 80 30.63 -13.64 -0.37
N ALA A 81 31.05 -13.91 -1.60
CA ALA A 81 30.54 -13.26 -2.81
C ALA A 81 29.27 -13.93 -3.40
N GLY A 82 28.93 -15.13 -2.92
CA GLY A 82 27.89 -16.00 -3.47
C GLY A 82 28.36 -16.78 -4.70
N PHE A 83 27.84 -17.98 -4.94
CA PHE A 83 28.17 -18.76 -6.14
C PHE A 83 27.55 -18.15 -7.40
N TYR A 84 28.36 -17.86 -8.40
CA TYR A 84 27.90 -17.19 -9.61
C TYR A 84 27.18 -18.16 -10.55
N ALA A 85 26.07 -17.74 -11.14
CA ALA A 85 25.47 -18.46 -12.26
C ALA A 85 26.39 -18.35 -13.51
N ALA A 86 26.28 -19.32 -14.42
CA ALA A 86 27.16 -19.43 -15.59
C ALA A 86 27.07 -18.23 -16.56
N ASP A 87 26.03 -17.40 -16.42
CA ASP A 87 25.76 -16.19 -17.17
C ASP A 87 26.61 -14.98 -16.76
N VAL A 88 27.11 -14.90 -15.52
CA VAL A 88 27.94 -13.78 -15.05
C VAL A 88 29.23 -13.64 -15.86
N PHE A 89 29.98 -14.74 -16.02
CA PHE A 89 31.17 -14.74 -16.88
C PHE A 89 30.84 -14.45 -18.34
N ALA A 90 29.71 -14.97 -18.85
CA ALA A 90 29.30 -14.73 -20.22
C ALA A 90 29.06 -13.23 -20.47
N GLN A 91 28.38 -12.56 -19.54
CA GLN A 91 28.12 -11.12 -19.59
C GLN A 91 29.42 -10.31 -19.50
N VAL A 92 30.28 -10.59 -18.51
CA VAL A 92 31.58 -9.90 -18.37
C VAL A 92 32.46 -10.12 -19.60
N SER A 93 32.48 -11.33 -20.15
CA SER A 93 33.23 -11.63 -21.37
C SER A 93 32.67 -10.86 -22.57
N GLN A 94 31.35 -10.73 -22.69
CA GLN A 94 30.69 -9.99 -23.76
C GLN A 94 30.99 -8.49 -23.65
N ASP A 95 30.86 -7.92 -22.46
CA ASP A 95 31.13 -6.51 -22.19
C ASP A 95 32.59 -6.15 -22.44
N ASN A 96 33.52 -7.00 -21.96
CA ASN A 96 34.94 -6.85 -22.23
C ASN A 96 35.25 -6.94 -23.73
N ALA A 97 34.66 -7.91 -24.43
CA ALA A 97 34.85 -8.08 -25.88
C ALA A 97 34.33 -6.88 -26.66
N ALA A 98 33.20 -6.31 -26.26
CA ALA A 98 32.57 -5.18 -26.91
C ALA A 98 33.38 -3.88 -26.75
N LYS A 99 33.99 -3.64 -25.58
CA LYS A 99 34.53 -2.32 -25.24
C LYS A 99 36.04 -2.26 -24.98
N TYR A 100 36.65 -3.32 -24.42
CA TYR A 100 38.00 -3.22 -23.82
C TYR A 100 39.01 -4.28 -24.31
N ALA A 101 38.62 -5.16 -25.23
CA ALA A 101 39.44 -6.29 -25.70
C ALA A 101 40.84 -5.93 -26.24
N ALA A 102 41.09 -4.68 -26.62
CA ALA A 102 42.40 -4.26 -27.12
C ALA A 102 43.52 -4.40 -26.07
N PHE A 103 43.25 -4.01 -24.83
CA PHE A 103 44.25 -3.93 -23.74
C PHE A 103 43.84 -4.70 -22.47
N SER A 104 42.60 -5.19 -22.39
CA SER A 104 42.08 -5.96 -21.25
C SER A 104 42.14 -7.47 -21.49
N ARG A 105 42.53 -8.25 -20.48
CA ARG A 105 42.59 -9.72 -20.51
C ARG A 105 41.84 -10.30 -19.32
N LEU A 106 40.88 -11.20 -19.58
CA LEU A 106 40.18 -11.96 -18.55
C LEU A 106 40.90 -13.30 -18.33
N LEU A 107 41.36 -13.56 -17.12
CA LEU A 107 42.07 -14.78 -16.71
C LEU A 107 41.15 -15.61 -15.81
N ARG A 108 40.50 -16.62 -16.39
CA ARG A 108 39.59 -17.51 -15.66
C ARG A 108 40.35 -18.61 -14.92
N MET A 109 40.90 -18.27 -13.76
CA MET A 109 41.76 -19.14 -12.93
C MET A 109 41.85 -18.62 -11.49
N THR A 110 42.48 -19.37 -10.60
CA THR A 110 42.75 -18.91 -9.23
C THR A 110 43.83 -17.83 -9.20
N PHE A 111 43.85 -17.01 -8.14
CA PHE A 111 44.86 -15.95 -8.00
C PHE A 111 46.28 -16.49 -7.92
N ASP A 112 46.47 -17.65 -7.27
CA ASP A 112 47.76 -18.33 -7.17
C ASP A 112 48.29 -18.78 -8.54
N GLU A 113 47.43 -19.37 -9.38
CA GLU A 113 47.79 -19.76 -10.74
C GLU A 113 48.17 -18.55 -11.59
N ALA A 114 47.45 -17.43 -11.42
CA ALA A 114 47.69 -16.21 -12.16
C ALA A 114 49.07 -15.58 -11.85
N THR A 115 49.63 -15.77 -10.65
CA THR A 115 50.96 -15.24 -10.30
C THR A 115 52.07 -15.69 -11.27
N GLY A 116 51.93 -16.86 -11.91
CA GLY A 116 52.86 -17.39 -12.90
C GLY A 116 52.90 -16.61 -14.22
N TYR A 117 51.88 -15.79 -14.50
CA TYR A 117 51.76 -14.98 -15.72
C TYR A 117 52.43 -13.61 -15.59
N PHE A 118 52.79 -13.19 -14.39
CA PHE A 118 53.37 -11.88 -14.11
C PHE A 118 54.84 -12.00 -13.70
N ALA A 119 55.67 -11.12 -14.27
CA ALA A 119 57.07 -11.01 -13.89
C ALA A 119 57.21 -10.37 -12.50
N GLU A 120 58.32 -10.64 -11.80
CA GLU A 120 58.61 -9.95 -10.54
C GLU A 120 58.72 -8.45 -10.77
N GLY A 121 58.11 -7.66 -9.89
CA GLY A 121 58.13 -6.20 -9.98
C GLY A 121 57.42 -5.59 -11.19
N SER A 122 56.49 -6.29 -11.85
CA SER A 122 55.82 -5.80 -13.06
C SER A 122 54.47 -5.11 -12.86
N VAL A 123 53.81 -5.32 -11.72
CA VAL A 123 52.45 -4.80 -11.45
C VAL A 123 52.53 -3.45 -10.76
N ASP A 124 52.03 -2.38 -11.38
CA ASP A 124 52.06 -1.02 -10.82
C ASP A 124 50.85 -0.73 -9.92
N LEU A 125 49.69 -1.36 -10.22
CA LEU A 125 48.43 -1.20 -9.51
C LEU A 125 47.77 -2.56 -9.32
N LEU A 126 47.47 -2.93 -8.08
CA LEU A 126 46.77 -4.16 -7.72
C LEU A 126 45.48 -3.83 -6.96
N HIS A 127 44.36 -4.41 -7.37
CA HIS A 127 43.11 -4.39 -6.64
C HIS A 127 42.79 -5.80 -6.13
N ILE A 128 42.51 -5.93 -4.84
CA ILE A 128 42.16 -7.20 -4.19
C ILE A 128 40.74 -7.10 -3.63
N ASP A 129 39.85 -7.88 -4.21
CA ASP A 129 38.42 -8.03 -3.87
C ASP A 129 37.99 -9.49 -4.07
N GLY A 130 38.80 -10.41 -3.53
CA GLY A 130 38.58 -11.85 -3.56
C GLY A 130 37.90 -12.37 -2.30
N PHE A 131 38.18 -13.61 -1.90
CA PHE A 131 37.55 -14.18 -0.72
C PHE A 131 37.90 -13.42 0.57
N HIS A 132 36.88 -13.04 1.34
CA HIS A 132 37.01 -11.96 2.34
C HIS A 132 37.45 -12.40 3.74
N SER A 133 37.88 -13.65 3.95
CA SER A 133 38.44 -14.08 5.23
C SER A 133 39.83 -13.46 5.48
N TYR A 134 40.26 -13.40 6.75
CA TYR A 134 41.56 -12.83 7.11
C TYR A 134 42.70 -13.59 6.43
N GLU A 135 42.64 -14.93 6.46
CA GLU A 135 43.66 -15.81 5.91
C GLU A 135 43.76 -15.67 4.39
N ALA A 136 42.62 -15.55 3.69
CA ALA A 136 42.58 -15.46 2.24
C ALA A 136 43.17 -14.14 1.73
N VAL A 137 42.70 -13.00 2.23
CA VAL A 137 43.23 -11.69 1.82
C VAL A 137 44.70 -11.51 2.20
N ALA A 138 45.12 -12.07 3.35
CA ALA A 138 46.52 -12.05 3.76
C ALA A 138 47.40 -12.91 2.85
N HIS A 139 46.90 -14.08 2.44
CA HIS A 139 47.56 -14.96 1.48
C HIS A 139 47.67 -14.29 0.11
N ASP A 140 46.59 -13.73 -0.41
CA ASP A 140 46.54 -13.05 -1.71
C ASP A 140 47.52 -11.88 -1.77
N PHE A 141 47.54 -11.03 -0.74
CA PHE A 141 48.52 -9.94 -0.69
C PHE A 141 49.95 -10.47 -0.64
N THR A 142 50.21 -11.51 0.15
CA THR A 142 51.56 -12.05 0.34
C THR A 142 52.06 -12.77 -0.92
N SER A 143 51.19 -13.51 -1.62
CA SER A 143 51.53 -14.23 -2.86
C SER A 143 51.77 -13.28 -4.03
N TRP A 144 51.06 -12.15 -4.06
CA TRP A 144 51.22 -11.11 -5.07
C TRP A 144 52.31 -10.07 -4.78
N LEU A 145 52.74 -9.92 -3.53
CA LEU A 145 53.76 -8.94 -3.13
C LEU A 145 55.06 -8.98 -3.99
N PRO A 146 55.62 -10.14 -4.38
CA PRO A 146 56.81 -10.20 -5.26
C PRO A 146 56.56 -9.69 -6.69
N LYS A 147 55.30 -9.63 -7.13
CA LYS A 147 54.90 -9.18 -8.47
C LYS A 147 54.73 -7.67 -8.54
N LEU A 148 54.59 -7.01 -7.39
CA LEU A 148 54.39 -5.56 -7.28
C LEU A 148 55.69 -4.80 -7.58
N ALA A 149 55.59 -3.80 -8.45
CA ALA A 149 56.69 -2.90 -8.76
C ALA A 149 57.09 -2.04 -7.54
N PRO A 150 58.34 -1.53 -7.46
CA PRO A 150 58.73 -0.63 -6.38
C PRO A 150 57.82 0.60 -6.28
N GLY A 151 57.19 0.78 -5.11
CA GLY A 151 56.19 1.81 -4.86
C GLY A 151 54.82 1.61 -5.51
N ALA A 152 54.47 0.37 -5.88
CA ALA A 152 53.13 0.03 -6.38
C ALA A 152 52.03 0.43 -5.39
N VAL A 153 50.84 0.66 -5.93
CA VAL A 153 49.63 0.97 -5.16
C VAL A 153 48.76 -0.28 -5.08
N VAL A 154 48.23 -0.56 -3.90
CA VAL A 154 47.35 -1.71 -3.64
C VAL A 154 46.04 -1.23 -3.04
N LEU A 155 44.94 -1.73 -3.56
CA LEU A 155 43.58 -1.47 -3.12
C LEU A 155 42.99 -2.73 -2.47
N PHE A 156 42.23 -2.53 -1.39
CA PHE A 156 41.50 -3.58 -0.67
C PHE A 156 40.05 -3.14 -0.50
N HIS A 157 39.10 -3.92 -1.01
CA HIS A 157 37.68 -3.70 -0.72
C HIS A 157 37.28 -4.21 0.67
N ASP A 158 36.03 -4.00 1.08
CA ASP A 158 35.41 -4.53 2.30
C ASP A 158 36.14 -4.25 3.62
N THR A 159 36.98 -3.20 3.63
CA THR A 159 37.71 -2.76 4.83
C THR A 159 36.80 -2.33 5.99
N ASN A 160 35.52 -2.09 5.72
CA ASN A 160 34.51 -1.68 6.70
C ASN A 160 33.42 -2.74 6.99
N VAL A 161 33.48 -3.93 6.40
CA VAL A 161 32.59 -5.05 6.75
C VAL A 161 33.05 -5.72 8.04
N ARG A 162 32.11 -6.06 8.94
CA ARG A 162 32.39 -6.66 10.26
C ARG A 162 31.54 -7.90 10.55
N GLU A 163 30.86 -8.42 9.54
CA GLU A 163 29.89 -9.52 9.63
C GLU A 163 30.60 -10.87 9.39
N GLY A 164 30.14 -11.94 10.05
CA GLY A 164 30.71 -13.28 9.87
C GLY A 164 32.21 -13.38 10.15
N ASP A 165 32.92 -14.16 9.34
CA ASP A 165 34.37 -14.34 9.33
C ASP A 165 35.10 -13.36 8.38
N PHE A 166 34.46 -12.27 7.95
CA PHE A 166 35.12 -11.20 7.19
C PHE A 166 36.32 -10.66 7.98
N GLY A 167 37.50 -10.87 7.41
CA GLY A 167 38.78 -10.55 8.03
C GLY A 167 39.56 -9.44 7.33
N VAL A 168 39.06 -8.92 6.21
CA VAL A 168 39.74 -7.86 5.44
C VAL A 168 40.08 -6.64 6.28
N TRP A 169 39.17 -6.23 7.16
CA TRP A 169 39.39 -5.11 8.06
C TRP A 169 40.46 -5.34 9.12
N GLN A 170 40.61 -6.58 9.59
CA GLN A 170 41.64 -6.95 10.56
C GLN A 170 43.01 -6.84 9.89
N PHE A 171 43.12 -7.43 8.70
CA PHE A 171 44.34 -7.37 7.91
C PHE A 171 44.68 -5.93 7.48
N TRP A 172 43.66 -5.16 7.08
CA TRP A 172 43.83 -3.74 6.74
C TRP A 172 44.40 -2.91 7.89
N ARG A 173 43.94 -3.11 9.13
CA ARG A 173 44.52 -2.44 10.31
C ARG A 173 46.00 -2.77 10.50
N GLU A 174 46.41 -4.01 10.23
CA GLU A 174 47.83 -4.39 10.26
C GLU A 174 48.63 -3.71 9.15
N LEU A 175 48.07 -3.65 7.94
CA LEU A 175 48.68 -2.99 6.79
C LEU A 175 48.85 -1.49 7.03
N GLN A 176 47.87 -0.81 7.64
CA GLN A 176 47.98 0.61 7.99
C GLN A 176 49.18 0.90 8.90
N ALA A 177 49.50 -0.02 9.82
CA ALA A 177 50.67 0.11 10.69
C ALA A 177 52.00 -0.14 9.95
N ARG A 178 52.01 -1.05 8.96
CA ARG A 178 53.20 -1.41 8.18
C ARG A 178 53.49 -0.46 7.02
N TYR A 179 52.45 0.13 6.43
CA TYR A 179 52.50 0.99 5.25
C TYR A 179 51.89 2.36 5.59
N PRO A 180 52.67 3.31 6.12
CA PRO A 180 52.15 4.62 6.56
C PRO A 180 51.56 5.47 5.43
N ASN A 181 51.93 5.20 4.17
CA ASN A 181 51.38 5.90 3.01
C ASN A 181 50.04 5.27 2.57
N ASN A 182 49.00 5.44 3.38
CA ASN A 182 47.67 4.86 3.13
C ASN A 182 46.50 5.87 3.28
N LEU A 183 45.34 5.48 2.76
CA LEU A 183 44.06 6.19 2.80
C LEU A 183 42.94 5.15 2.88
N GLU A 184 41.85 5.47 3.57
CA GLU A 184 40.67 4.60 3.67
C GLU A 184 39.39 5.39 3.41
N PHE A 185 38.50 4.83 2.60
CA PHE A 185 37.11 5.26 2.46
C PHE A 185 36.22 4.41 3.36
N PHE A 186 35.16 5.02 3.91
CA PHE A 186 34.23 4.38 4.85
C PHE A 186 32.85 4.10 4.25
N HIS A 187 32.60 4.51 3.00
CA HIS A 187 31.36 4.22 2.26
C HIS A 187 31.53 3.01 1.35
N SER A 188 30.42 2.44 0.83
CA SER A 188 30.45 1.33 -0.14
C SER A 188 31.32 0.16 0.36
N HIS A 189 31.01 -0.33 1.56
CA HIS A 189 31.73 -1.36 2.33
C HIS A 189 33.20 -1.07 2.67
N GLY A 190 33.69 0.10 2.29
CA GLY A 190 35.00 0.63 2.60
C GLY A 190 36.07 0.23 1.59
N LEU A 191 37.02 1.13 1.34
CA LEU A 191 38.11 0.91 0.39
C LEU A 191 39.43 1.41 0.96
N GLY A 192 40.34 0.48 1.23
CA GLY A 192 41.71 0.76 1.66
C GLY A 192 42.63 0.96 0.46
N VAL A 193 43.46 1.99 0.48
CA VAL A 193 44.46 2.30 -0.55
C VAL A 193 45.81 2.51 0.11
N LEU A 194 46.82 1.73 -0.27
CA LEU A 194 48.19 1.89 0.25
C LEU A 194 49.23 1.98 -0.87
N GLN A 195 50.35 2.63 -0.58
CA GLN A 195 51.56 2.61 -1.42
C GLN A 195 52.69 1.86 -0.69
N LEU A 196 53.41 0.99 -1.42
CA LEU A 196 54.57 0.28 -0.88
C LEU A 196 55.69 1.24 -0.44
N ASN A 197 56.42 0.86 0.60
CA ASN A 197 57.42 1.71 1.26
C ASN A 197 58.70 1.97 0.43
N ASP A 198 58.95 1.16 -0.60
CA ASP A 198 60.13 1.21 -1.45
C ASP A 198 59.96 2.14 -2.68
N ALA A 199 58.95 3.00 -2.66
CA ALA A 199 58.67 3.96 -3.72
C ALA A 199 59.87 4.88 -4.01
N PRO A 200 60.39 4.89 -5.26
CA PRO A 200 61.36 5.90 -5.70
C PRO A 200 60.81 7.31 -5.52
N GLU A 201 61.67 8.31 -5.30
CA GLU A 201 61.23 9.70 -5.04
C GLU A 201 60.27 10.24 -6.11
N ALA A 202 60.49 9.88 -7.38
CA ALA A 202 59.65 10.27 -8.50
C ALA A 202 58.25 9.61 -8.54
N LYS A 203 58.05 8.51 -7.80
CA LYS A 203 56.79 7.76 -7.70
C LYS A 203 56.06 7.98 -6.36
N LYS A 204 56.61 8.76 -5.43
CA LYS A 204 55.95 9.04 -4.14
C LYS A 204 54.65 9.79 -4.37
N ILE A 205 53.57 9.33 -3.75
CA ILE A 205 52.23 9.92 -3.88
C ILE A 205 51.99 10.90 -2.73
N PRO A 206 52.02 12.23 -2.96
CA PRO A 206 51.98 13.21 -1.87
C PRO A 206 50.70 13.13 -1.04
N TRP A 207 49.57 12.79 -1.68
CA TRP A 207 48.28 12.73 -1.00
C TRP A 207 48.07 11.47 -0.15
N LEU A 208 48.91 10.44 -0.28
CA LEU A 208 48.91 9.24 0.59
C LEU A 208 49.80 9.39 1.83
N GLN A 209 50.65 10.41 1.91
CA GLN A 209 51.56 10.58 3.05
C GLN A 209 50.79 10.87 4.36
N PRO A 210 51.23 10.34 5.54
CA PRO A 210 50.55 10.52 6.82
C PRO A 210 50.14 11.97 7.12
N GLU A 211 51.04 12.92 6.86
CA GLU A 211 50.87 14.35 7.17
C GLU A 211 50.08 15.13 6.09
N SER A 212 49.57 14.46 5.07
CA SER A 212 48.85 15.11 3.97
C SER A 212 47.49 15.64 4.42
N THR A 213 47.37 16.96 4.46
CA THR A 213 46.09 17.65 4.72
C THR A 213 45.05 17.40 3.62
N SER A 214 45.50 17.00 2.42
CA SER A 214 44.63 16.67 1.29
C SER A 214 43.86 15.36 1.45
N LYS A 215 44.27 14.45 2.36
CA LYS A 215 43.59 13.15 2.56
C LYS A 215 42.11 13.31 2.87
N ARG A 216 41.78 14.15 3.85
CA ARG A 216 40.39 14.40 4.25
C ARG A 216 39.56 14.96 3.10
N THR A 217 40.15 15.85 2.30
CA THR A 217 39.47 16.43 1.13
C THR A 217 39.21 15.38 0.04
N ILE A 218 40.16 14.48 -0.24
CA ILE A 218 39.97 13.38 -1.19
C ILE A 218 38.85 12.45 -0.70
N ILE A 219 38.92 12.03 0.57
CA ILE A 219 37.91 11.15 1.17
C ILE A 219 36.51 11.77 1.04
N ALA A 220 36.34 13.00 1.52
CA ALA A 220 35.04 13.68 1.48
C ALA A 220 34.54 13.92 0.05
N TYR A 221 35.44 14.30 -0.87
CA TYR A 221 35.07 14.59 -2.25
C TYR A 221 34.58 13.33 -2.99
N PHE A 222 35.33 12.23 -2.91
CA PHE A 222 34.93 10.99 -3.58
C PHE A 222 33.80 10.26 -2.86
N ALA A 223 33.63 10.43 -1.54
CA ALA A 223 32.42 9.98 -0.86
C ALA A 223 31.18 10.71 -1.38
N SER A 224 31.26 12.02 -1.60
CA SER A 224 30.16 12.81 -2.17
C SER A 224 29.84 12.44 -3.61
N LEU A 225 30.86 12.26 -4.47
CA LEU A 225 30.65 11.78 -5.83
C LEU A 225 30.13 10.34 -5.87
N GLY A 226 30.60 9.50 -4.94
CA GLY A 226 30.14 8.12 -4.77
C GLY A 226 28.66 8.04 -4.40
N ALA A 227 28.20 8.88 -3.47
CA ALA A 227 26.78 8.98 -3.11
C ALA A 227 25.91 9.33 -4.34
N GLN A 228 26.37 10.26 -5.18
CA GLN A 228 25.65 10.60 -6.42
C GLN A 228 25.57 9.42 -7.41
N GLN A 229 26.60 8.58 -7.50
CA GLN A 229 26.56 7.38 -8.35
C GLN A 229 25.62 6.32 -7.79
N LEU A 230 25.56 6.16 -6.46
CA LEU A 230 24.60 5.27 -5.80
C LEU A 230 23.15 5.75 -6.00
N GLU A 231 22.90 7.06 -5.87
CA GLU A 231 21.59 7.65 -6.19
C GLU A 231 21.20 7.42 -7.65
N ARG A 232 22.15 7.57 -8.58
CA ARG A 232 21.90 7.30 -10.01
C ARG A 232 21.66 5.82 -10.29
N PHE A 233 22.38 4.92 -9.62
CA PHE A 233 22.15 3.49 -9.68
C PHE A 233 20.73 3.17 -9.21
N ALA A 234 20.35 3.64 -8.01
CA ALA A 234 19.02 3.46 -7.44
C ALA A 234 17.92 4.09 -8.31
N PHE A 235 18.16 5.26 -8.92
CA PHE A 235 17.23 5.89 -9.84
C PHE A 235 17.04 5.05 -11.12
N ASN A 236 18.11 4.52 -11.69
CA ASN A 236 18.01 3.65 -12.87
C ASN A 236 17.29 2.33 -12.54
N GLU A 237 17.51 1.76 -11.36
CA GLU A 237 16.76 0.59 -10.88
C GLU A 237 15.27 0.92 -10.71
N THR A 238 14.97 2.02 -10.02
CA THR A 238 13.60 2.49 -9.81
C THR A 238 12.92 2.80 -11.14
N LYS A 239 13.64 3.37 -12.11
CA LYS A 239 13.12 3.62 -13.46
C LYS A 239 12.78 2.32 -14.19
N THR A 240 13.67 1.32 -14.13
CA THR A 240 13.40 -0.02 -14.68
C THR A 240 12.21 -0.68 -13.97
N GLU A 241 12.08 -0.50 -12.67
CA GLU A 241 10.95 -0.99 -11.88
C GLU A 241 9.64 -0.29 -12.24
N VAL A 242 9.65 1.04 -12.44
CA VAL A 242 8.50 1.82 -12.92
C VAL A 242 8.06 1.36 -14.31
N VAL A 243 9.02 1.09 -15.22
CA VAL A 243 8.71 0.53 -16.54
C VAL A 243 8.04 -0.84 -16.41
N ASN A 244 8.58 -1.72 -15.56
CA ASN A 244 7.99 -3.04 -15.29
C ASN A 244 6.58 -2.92 -14.65
N LEU A 245 6.39 -2.02 -13.69
CA LEU A 245 5.11 -1.77 -13.04
C LEU A 245 4.09 -1.16 -14.01
N THR A 246 4.52 -0.31 -14.92
CA THR A 246 3.67 0.26 -15.98
C THR A 246 3.19 -0.83 -16.94
N ALA A 247 4.06 -1.78 -17.29
CA ALA A 247 3.69 -2.96 -18.09
C ALA A 247 2.66 -3.84 -17.35
N ILE A 248 2.84 -4.05 -16.03
CA ILE A 248 1.89 -4.79 -15.20
C ILE A 248 0.54 -4.08 -15.11
N LEU A 249 0.52 -2.74 -14.94
CA LEU A 249 -0.70 -1.93 -14.91
C LEU A 249 -1.48 -2.03 -16.22
N SER A 250 -0.79 -1.90 -17.36
CA SER A 250 -1.41 -2.01 -18.68
C SER A 250 -2.04 -3.39 -18.91
N ALA A 251 -1.40 -4.47 -18.43
CA ALA A 251 -1.97 -5.82 -18.51
C ALA A 251 -3.20 -5.99 -17.61
N ARG A 252 -3.24 -5.29 -16.46
CA ARG A 252 -4.39 -5.29 -15.54
C ARG A 252 -5.60 -4.54 -16.13
N ASP A 253 -5.36 -3.39 -16.76
CA ASP A 253 -6.43 -2.58 -17.36
C ASP A 253 -7.11 -3.31 -18.53
N GLN A 254 -6.33 -4.11 -19.29
CA GLN A 254 -6.86 -4.97 -20.34
C GLN A 254 -7.77 -6.08 -19.77
N ALA A 255 -7.36 -6.72 -18.67
CA ALA A 255 -8.19 -7.73 -18.01
C ALA A 255 -9.49 -7.14 -17.44
N ILE A 256 -9.45 -5.92 -16.90
CA ILE A 256 -10.64 -5.20 -16.41
C ILE A 256 -11.62 -4.89 -17.55
N ALA A 257 -11.13 -4.53 -18.74
CA ALA A 257 -11.97 -4.27 -19.90
C ALA A 257 -12.73 -5.54 -20.36
N GLU A 258 -12.04 -6.68 -20.46
CA GLU A 258 -12.62 -7.98 -20.82
C GLU A 258 -13.68 -8.45 -19.80
N LEU A 259 -13.40 -8.24 -18.51
CA LEU A 259 -14.31 -8.60 -17.44
C LEU A 259 -15.58 -7.73 -17.45
N ASN A 260 -15.44 -6.43 -17.70
CA ASN A 260 -16.58 -5.52 -17.84
C ASN A 260 -17.48 -5.87 -19.02
N GLU A 261 -16.91 -6.36 -20.12
CA GLU A 261 -17.69 -6.85 -21.26
C GLU A 261 -18.47 -8.13 -20.89
N THR A 262 -17.82 -9.05 -20.19
CA THR A 262 -18.47 -10.27 -19.66
C THR A 262 -19.63 -9.93 -18.70
N VAL A 263 -19.44 -8.95 -17.81
CA VAL A 263 -20.49 -8.46 -16.90
C VAL A 263 -21.66 -7.87 -17.68
N ARG A 264 -21.39 -7.10 -18.75
CA ARG A 264 -22.46 -6.56 -19.63
C ARG A 264 -23.23 -7.67 -20.32
N GLU A 265 -22.57 -8.73 -20.79
CA GLU A 265 -23.24 -9.89 -21.37
C GLU A 265 -24.10 -10.64 -20.35
N LYS A 266 -23.58 -10.88 -19.15
CA LYS A 266 -24.33 -11.55 -18.08
C LYS A 266 -25.53 -10.73 -17.60
N ASN A 267 -25.41 -9.40 -17.54
CA ASN A 267 -26.54 -8.53 -17.23
C ASN A 267 -27.63 -8.60 -18.30
N ARG A 268 -27.26 -8.67 -19.60
CA ARG A 268 -28.23 -8.90 -20.69
C ARG A 268 -28.93 -10.25 -20.57
N GLU A 269 -28.20 -11.31 -20.19
CA GLU A 269 -28.80 -12.63 -19.93
C GLU A 269 -29.77 -12.60 -18.73
N LEU A 270 -29.41 -11.92 -17.65
CA LEU A 270 -30.27 -11.74 -16.47
C LEU A 270 -31.54 -10.96 -16.81
N ASP A 271 -31.45 -9.92 -17.63
CA ASP A 271 -32.62 -9.16 -18.10
C ASP A 271 -33.56 -10.03 -18.94
N HIS A 272 -33.00 -10.83 -19.85
CA HIS A 272 -33.76 -11.78 -20.67
C HIS A 272 -34.44 -12.85 -19.80
N LEU A 273 -33.71 -13.40 -18.81
CA LEU A 273 -34.26 -14.39 -17.89
C LEU A 273 -35.37 -13.77 -17.02
N GLY A 274 -35.19 -12.53 -16.56
CA GLY A 274 -36.19 -11.76 -15.82
C GLY A 274 -37.46 -11.51 -16.64
N GLN A 275 -37.35 -11.23 -17.95
CA GLN A 275 -38.50 -11.15 -18.85
C GLN A 275 -39.22 -12.50 -18.98
N THR A 276 -38.47 -13.59 -19.16
CA THR A 276 -39.02 -14.96 -19.27
C THR A 276 -39.77 -15.37 -18.01
N ILE A 277 -39.23 -15.06 -16.82
CA ILE A 277 -39.89 -15.32 -15.53
C ILE A 277 -41.20 -14.54 -15.42
N ARG A 278 -41.21 -13.26 -15.82
CA ARG A 278 -42.44 -12.44 -15.84
C ARG A 278 -43.52 -13.03 -16.75
N GLU A 279 -43.16 -13.51 -17.93
CA GLU A 279 -44.09 -14.19 -18.84
C GLU A 279 -44.64 -15.50 -18.25
N LYS A 280 -43.77 -16.34 -17.67
CA LYS A 280 -44.18 -17.61 -17.05
C LYS A 280 -45.08 -17.40 -15.82
N ASN A 281 -44.80 -16.37 -15.02
CA ASN A 281 -45.68 -16.01 -13.90
C ASN A 281 -47.07 -15.57 -14.39
N ARG A 282 -47.14 -14.81 -15.49
CA ARG A 282 -48.42 -14.43 -16.10
C ARG A 282 -49.21 -15.63 -16.64
N GLU A 283 -48.54 -16.62 -17.25
CA GLU A 283 -49.16 -17.89 -17.64
C GLU A 283 -49.68 -18.68 -16.42
N ALA A 284 -48.89 -18.74 -15.34
CA ALA A 284 -49.27 -19.43 -14.12
C ALA A 284 -50.50 -18.79 -13.44
N GLU A 285 -50.60 -17.46 -13.44
CA GLU A 285 -51.76 -16.72 -12.96
C GLU A 285 -53.02 -17.03 -13.80
N GLN A 286 -52.91 -17.02 -15.14
CA GLN A 286 -54.00 -17.37 -16.04
C GLN A 286 -54.50 -18.81 -15.82
N LEU A 287 -53.58 -19.76 -15.67
CA LEU A 287 -53.91 -21.15 -15.37
C LEU A 287 -54.57 -21.31 -14.00
N THR A 288 -54.10 -20.57 -12.99
CA THR A 288 -54.69 -20.57 -11.65
C THR A 288 -56.12 -20.03 -11.68
N GLN A 289 -56.37 -18.97 -12.45
CA GLN A 289 -57.70 -18.42 -12.67
C GLN A 289 -58.62 -19.43 -13.38
N ALA A 290 -58.14 -20.08 -14.45
CA ALA A 290 -58.89 -21.11 -15.17
C ALA A 290 -59.23 -22.32 -14.28
N ILE A 291 -58.31 -22.77 -13.42
CA ILE A 291 -58.56 -23.82 -12.42
C ILE A 291 -59.64 -23.36 -11.43
N GLY A 292 -59.60 -22.10 -10.99
CA GLY A 292 -60.63 -21.50 -10.13
C GLY A 292 -62.03 -21.52 -10.76
N ASP A 293 -62.13 -21.17 -12.04
CA ASP A 293 -63.39 -21.16 -12.77
C ASP A 293 -63.92 -22.58 -13.04
N GLN A 294 -63.05 -23.54 -13.36
CA GLN A 294 -63.43 -24.95 -13.46
C GLN A 294 -63.91 -25.51 -12.12
N LYS A 295 -63.26 -25.17 -11.00
CA LYS A 295 -63.73 -25.56 -9.65
C LYS A 295 -65.13 -25.01 -9.36
N LYS A 296 -65.42 -23.77 -9.74
CA LYS A 296 -66.78 -23.19 -9.63
C LYS A 296 -67.80 -23.95 -10.48
N GLN A 297 -67.44 -24.30 -11.71
CA GLN A 297 -68.33 -25.11 -12.56
C GLN A 297 -68.60 -26.49 -11.96
N ILE A 298 -67.56 -27.17 -11.46
CA ILE A 298 -67.70 -28.46 -10.76
C ILE A 298 -68.63 -28.31 -9.57
N PHE A 299 -68.45 -27.28 -8.74
CA PHE A 299 -69.32 -27.02 -7.59
C PHE A 299 -70.78 -26.78 -7.99
N ASN A 300 -71.03 -26.00 -9.04
CA ASN A 300 -72.38 -25.75 -9.55
C ASN A 300 -73.03 -27.00 -10.14
N LEU A 301 -72.25 -27.83 -10.85
CA LEU A 301 -72.66 -29.14 -11.34
C LEU A 301 -72.97 -30.10 -10.20
N GLU A 302 -72.17 -30.12 -9.14
CA GLU A 302 -72.42 -30.92 -7.94
C GLU A 302 -73.70 -30.49 -7.22
N GLN A 303 -73.95 -29.17 -7.12
CA GLN A 303 -75.22 -28.67 -6.57
C GLN A 303 -76.41 -29.05 -7.45
N SER A 304 -76.28 -28.95 -8.76
CA SER A 304 -77.31 -29.38 -9.71
C SER A 304 -77.58 -30.88 -9.62
N LEU A 305 -76.52 -31.69 -9.53
CA LEU A 305 -76.60 -33.13 -9.28
C LEU A 305 -77.29 -33.42 -7.95
N ARG A 306 -76.95 -32.73 -6.86
CA ARG A 306 -77.64 -32.88 -5.55
C ARG A 306 -79.11 -32.51 -5.64
N ALA A 307 -79.47 -31.46 -6.37
CA ALA A 307 -80.86 -31.08 -6.63
C ALA A 307 -81.61 -32.16 -7.41
N VAL A 308 -80.97 -32.75 -8.43
CA VAL A 308 -81.50 -33.91 -9.17
C VAL A 308 -81.62 -35.14 -8.27
N PHE A 309 -80.61 -35.48 -7.47
CA PHE A 309 -80.63 -36.61 -6.54
C PHE A 309 -81.75 -36.49 -5.49
N ASN A 310 -82.09 -35.27 -5.07
CA ASN A 310 -83.16 -34.99 -4.13
C ASN A 310 -84.54 -34.81 -4.78
N SER A 311 -84.61 -34.80 -6.12
CA SER A 311 -85.88 -34.71 -6.85
C SER A 311 -86.69 -36.01 -6.71
N THR A 312 -88.02 -35.88 -6.61
CA THR A 312 -88.96 -37.00 -6.48
C THR A 312 -88.87 -38.00 -7.63
N SER A 313 -88.49 -37.56 -8.83
CA SER A 313 -88.28 -38.41 -10.00
C SER A 313 -87.02 -39.28 -9.91
N TRP A 314 -85.96 -38.82 -9.22
CA TRP A 314 -84.71 -39.57 -9.06
C TRP A 314 -84.79 -40.67 -7.99
N ARG A 315 -85.61 -40.48 -6.95
CA ARG A 315 -85.86 -41.51 -5.91
C ARG A 315 -86.72 -42.66 -6.45
N LEU A 316 -87.65 -42.37 -7.36
CA LEU A 316 -88.54 -43.37 -7.98
C LEU A 316 -87.87 -44.28 -9.03
N THR A 317 -86.76 -43.84 -9.64
CA THR A 317 -86.08 -44.56 -10.74
C THR A 317 -84.76 -45.24 -10.31
N ALA A 318 -84.45 -45.24 -9.01
CA ALA A 318 -83.22 -45.78 -8.42
C ALA A 318 -82.96 -47.30 -8.69
N PRO A 319 -83.97 -48.21 -8.69
CA PRO A 319 -83.71 -49.64 -8.89
C PRO A 319 -83.16 -49.97 -10.30
N MET A 320 -83.57 -49.21 -11.33
CA MET A 320 -83.16 -49.44 -12.72
C MET A 320 -81.75 -48.93 -13.05
N ARG A 321 -81.16 -48.06 -12.20
CA ARG A 321 -79.82 -47.48 -12.44
C ARG A 321 -78.67 -48.29 -11.83
N SER A 322 -78.96 -49.16 -10.86
CA SER A 322 -77.99 -50.06 -10.22
C SER A 322 -77.40 -51.09 -11.21
N ALA A 323 -78.17 -51.47 -12.24
CA ALA A 323 -77.76 -52.47 -13.23
C ALA A 323 -76.76 -51.95 -14.28
N VAL A 324 -76.61 -50.62 -14.44
CA VAL A 324 -75.74 -50.02 -15.46
C VAL A 324 -74.37 -49.60 -14.90
N VAL A 325 -74.24 -49.40 -13.59
CA VAL A 325 -73.01 -48.91 -12.93
C VAL A 325 -71.98 -50.02 -12.66
N LEU A 326 -72.40 -51.30 -12.57
CA LEU A 326 -71.48 -52.43 -12.39
C LEU A 326 -70.63 -52.72 -13.64
N ALA A 327 -71.06 -52.30 -14.83
CA ALA A 327 -70.40 -52.61 -16.10
C ALA A 327 -69.29 -51.62 -16.51
N ARG A 328 -69.11 -50.49 -15.82
CA ARG A 328 -68.15 -49.42 -16.21
C ARG A 328 -66.92 -49.25 -15.31
N LYS A 329 -66.87 -49.85 -14.11
CA LYS A 329 -65.71 -49.73 -13.20
C LYS A 329 -64.51 -50.63 -13.52
N GLY A 330 -64.63 -51.57 -14.46
CA GLY A 330 -63.55 -52.53 -14.79
C GLY A 330 -62.53 -52.08 -15.84
N ARG A 331 -62.72 -50.94 -16.52
CA ARG A 331 -61.85 -50.54 -17.65
C ARG A 331 -60.90 -49.37 -17.39
N HIS A 332 -61.06 -48.61 -16.31
CA HIS A 332 -60.24 -47.42 -16.04
C HIS A 332 -59.03 -47.67 -15.10
N LEU A 333 -59.01 -48.80 -14.39
CA LEU A 333 -57.93 -49.15 -13.46
C LEU A 333 -56.70 -49.80 -14.12
N TRP A 334 -56.81 -50.24 -15.38
CA TRP A 334 -55.71 -50.90 -16.10
C TRP A 334 -54.77 -49.93 -16.84
N SER A 335 -55.23 -48.73 -17.23
CA SER A 335 -54.40 -47.76 -17.98
C SER A 335 -53.49 -46.90 -17.09
N VAL A 336 -53.79 -46.78 -15.79
CA VAL A 336 -52.99 -46.00 -14.84
C VAL A 336 -51.75 -46.78 -14.37
N PHE A 337 -51.84 -48.12 -14.31
CA PHE A 337 -50.73 -48.96 -13.87
C PHE A 337 -49.61 -49.08 -14.92
N GLN A 338 -49.90 -48.88 -16.21
CA GLN A 338 -48.88 -48.88 -17.27
C GLN A 338 -48.06 -47.57 -17.33
N LYS A 339 -48.50 -46.46 -16.72
CA LYS A 339 -47.91 -45.13 -16.98
C LYS A 339 -46.87 -44.64 -15.96
N TYR A 340 -46.76 -45.26 -14.78
CA TYR A 340 -45.91 -44.73 -13.68
C TYR A 340 -44.99 -45.76 -13.01
N GLY A 341 -44.85 -46.98 -13.55
CA GLY A 341 -44.12 -48.09 -12.93
C GLY A 341 -42.60 -48.15 -13.16
N TRP A 342 -41.91 -47.09 -13.61
CA TRP A 342 -40.51 -47.19 -14.07
C TRP A 342 -39.47 -46.25 -13.44
N LEU A 343 -39.83 -45.38 -12.48
CA LEU A 343 -38.94 -44.27 -12.04
C LEU A 343 -38.17 -44.45 -10.72
N PHE A 344 -38.20 -45.59 -10.05
CA PHE A 344 -37.27 -45.84 -8.92
C PHE A 344 -36.49 -47.14 -9.12
N GLY A 345 -35.23 -46.98 -9.51
CA GLY A 345 -34.30 -48.09 -9.72
C GLY A 345 -33.96 -48.82 -8.43
N ALA A 346 -34.56 -50.00 -8.24
CA ALA A 346 -34.34 -50.89 -7.10
C ALA A 346 -32.88 -51.36 -6.91
N ARG A 347 -31.96 -51.08 -7.85
CA ARG A 347 -30.55 -51.50 -7.77
C ARG A 347 -29.65 -50.60 -6.91
N LYS A 348 -29.97 -49.30 -6.73
CA LYS A 348 -29.11 -48.37 -5.95
C LYS A 348 -29.27 -48.53 -4.43
N VAL A 349 -30.49 -48.81 -3.97
CA VAL A 349 -30.80 -49.00 -2.54
C VAL A 349 -30.17 -50.28 -1.98
N ILE A 350 -30.10 -51.34 -2.80
CA ILE A 350 -29.52 -52.64 -2.40
C ILE A 350 -27.99 -52.56 -2.28
N HIS A 351 -27.32 -51.66 -3.03
CA HIS A 351 -25.87 -51.49 -2.96
C HIS A 351 -25.44 -50.81 -1.65
N ILE A 352 -26.16 -49.77 -1.23
CA ILE A 352 -25.87 -48.98 -0.03
C ILE A 352 -26.06 -49.80 1.25
N ILE A 353 -27.08 -50.66 1.28
CA ILE A 353 -27.34 -51.56 2.43
C ILE A 353 -26.27 -52.68 2.54
N ARG A 354 -25.61 -53.05 1.43
CA ARG A 354 -24.62 -54.14 1.42
C ARG A 354 -23.20 -53.74 1.82
N TYR A 355 -22.84 -52.46 1.73
CA TYR A 355 -21.46 -52.01 1.93
C TYR A 355 -21.22 -51.01 3.07
N GLU A 356 -22.24 -50.29 3.58
CA GLU A 356 -21.99 -49.16 4.51
C GLU A 356 -22.74 -49.17 5.85
N GLY A 357 -23.61 -50.14 6.11
CA GLY A 357 -24.25 -50.33 7.42
C GLY A 357 -25.30 -49.26 7.83
N PHE A 358 -26.22 -49.64 8.72
CA PHE A 358 -27.42 -48.87 9.09
C PHE A 358 -27.13 -47.56 9.86
N LEU A 359 -25.92 -47.40 10.42
CA LEU A 359 -25.51 -46.25 11.24
C LEU A 359 -25.25 -44.97 10.43
N SER A 360 -24.83 -45.08 9.16
CA SER A 360 -24.59 -43.91 8.29
C SER A 360 -25.88 -43.26 7.82
N LEU A 361 -26.94 -44.06 7.61
CA LEU A 361 -28.26 -43.59 7.23
C LEU A 361 -28.94 -42.79 8.36
N ASN A 362 -28.79 -43.24 9.61
CA ASN A 362 -29.33 -42.53 10.78
C ASN A 362 -28.62 -41.19 11.03
N LYS A 363 -27.30 -41.10 10.81
CA LYS A 363 -26.58 -39.82 10.90
C LYS A 363 -27.03 -38.82 9.83
N ARG A 364 -27.30 -39.27 8.60
CA ARG A 364 -27.85 -38.43 7.51
C ARG A 364 -29.29 -38.00 7.77
N LEU A 365 -30.12 -38.88 8.32
CA LEU A 365 -31.51 -38.56 8.67
C LEU A 365 -31.57 -37.58 9.85
N LEU A 366 -30.70 -37.75 10.86
CA LEU A 366 -30.56 -36.79 11.96
C LEU A 366 -30.10 -35.42 11.43
N ARG A 367 -29.10 -35.36 10.54
CA ARG A 367 -28.66 -34.10 9.91
C ARG A 367 -29.79 -33.42 9.12
N PHE A 368 -30.57 -34.17 8.36
CA PHE A 368 -31.71 -33.62 7.59
C PHE A 368 -32.81 -33.06 8.51
N LEU A 369 -33.10 -33.74 9.63
CA LEU A 369 -34.10 -33.30 10.61
C LEU A 369 -33.61 -32.12 11.47
N THR A 370 -32.31 -32.07 11.77
CA THR A 370 -31.68 -30.97 12.54
C THR A 370 -31.52 -29.71 11.66
N GLN A 371 -31.22 -29.88 10.36
CA GLN A 371 -31.21 -28.79 9.38
C GLN A 371 -32.61 -28.19 9.16
N GLN A 372 -33.68 -29.00 9.15
CA GLN A 372 -35.05 -28.46 9.04
C GLN A 372 -35.51 -27.69 10.28
N THR A 373 -35.05 -28.05 11.49
CA THR A 373 -35.42 -27.34 12.72
C THR A 373 -34.64 -26.03 12.92
N LEU A 374 -33.42 -25.94 12.40
CA LEU A 374 -32.63 -24.69 12.40
C LEU A 374 -33.02 -23.75 11.24
N ALA A 375 -33.41 -24.29 10.07
CA ALA A 375 -33.81 -23.49 8.91
C ALA A 375 -35.14 -22.71 9.09
N VAL A 376 -36.00 -23.13 10.03
CA VAL A 376 -37.27 -22.43 10.31
C VAL A 376 -37.08 -21.22 11.23
N LYS A 377 -35.95 -21.11 11.95
CA LYS A 377 -35.62 -19.92 12.76
C LYS A 377 -34.78 -18.87 12.03
N LYS A 378 -34.11 -19.22 10.92
CA LYS A 378 -33.24 -18.31 10.15
C LYS A 378 -33.90 -17.66 8.92
N LYS A 379 -35.20 -17.89 8.67
CA LYS A 379 -35.90 -17.41 7.46
C LYS A 379 -36.54 -16.02 7.60
N SER A 380 -35.85 -15.13 8.31
CA SER A 380 -36.22 -13.71 8.44
C SER A 380 -34.99 -12.80 8.49
N ALA A 381 -34.07 -12.96 7.53
CA ALA A 381 -33.14 -11.92 7.06
C ALA A 381 -32.41 -12.51 5.85
N GLY A 382 -32.31 -11.76 4.75
CA GLY A 382 -31.45 -12.12 3.63
C GLY A 382 -30.02 -11.76 3.99
N GLU A 383 -29.26 -12.67 4.58
CA GLU A 383 -27.84 -12.48 4.86
C GLU A 383 -27.03 -13.49 4.04
N ARG A 384 -26.26 -12.99 3.07
CA ARG A 384 -25.05 -13.68 2.60
C ARG A 384 -24.09 -13.64 3.79
N HIS A 385 -23.66 -14.78 4.32
CA HIS A 385 -22.55 -14.77 5.29
C HIS A 385 -21.26 -14.47 4.50
N PRO A 386 -20.49 -13.42 4.84
CA PRO A 386 -19.41 -12.91 4.01
C PRO A 386 -18.11 -13.71 4.19
N ALA A 387 -17.23 -13.61 3.20
CA ALA A 387 -15.82 -13.94 3.30
C ALA A 387 -15.21 -13.33 4.58
N ILE A 388 -14.18 -13.98 5.13
CA ILE A 388 -13.48 -13.51 6.33
C ILE A 388 -13.10 -12.03 6.15
N LEU A 389 -13.68 -11.15 6.98
CA LEU A 389 -13.35 -9.73 6.94
C LEU A 389 -11.91 -9.53 7.42
N ILE A 390 -11.08 -8.98 6.53
CA ILE A 390 -9.69 -8.67 6.80
C ILE A 390 -9.59 -7.16 6.93
N GLN A 391 -9.15 -6.70 8.09
CA GLN A 391 -8.92 -5.28 8.33
C GLN A 391 -7.53 -4.88 7.80
N PRO A 392 -7.44 -3.90 6.89
CA PRO A 392 -6.18 -3.22 6.61
C PRO A 392 -5.71 -2.47 7.85
N HIS A 393 -4.43 -2.58 8.16
CA HIS A 393 -3.84 -1.92 9.32
C HIS A 393 -2.49 -1.31 8.98
N TYR A 394 -2.29 -0.07 9.43
CA TYR A 394 -1.09 0.71 9.25
C TYR A 394 -0.45 0.93 10.62
N ILE A 395 0.86 0.66 10.72
CA ILE A 395 1.62 0.91 11.94
C ILE A 395 2.27 2.29 11.80
N ALA A 396 2.00 3.20 12.75
CA ALA A 396 2.54 4.55 12.70
C ALA A 396 4.06 4.52 12.95
N PRO A 397 4.89 5.20 12.12
CA PRO A 397 6.34 5.21 12.29
C PRO A 397 6.82 5.85 13.62
N GLU A 398 6.04 6.77 14.19
CA GLU A 398 6.38 7.49 15.43
C GLU A 398 6.04 6.72 16.72
N LEU A 399 5.22 5.67 16.66
CA LEU A 399 4.92 4.82 17.82
C LEU A 399 6.13 4.02 18.32
N VAL A 400 7.27 4.12 17.63
CA VAL A 400 8.54 3.44 17.95
C VAL A 400 9.18 3.94 19.25
N VAL A 401 8.71 5.04 19.85
CA VAL A 401 9.35 5.65 21.03
C VAL A 401 8.64 5.34 22.37
N ALA A 402 7.47 4.70 22.36
CA ALA A 402 6.71 4.47 23.59
C ALA A 402 6.28 3.01 23.80
N THR A 403 7.19 2.05 23.64
CA THR A 403 7.06 0.80 24.40
C THR A 403 7.59 1.03 25.80
N GLU A 404 6.79 1.70 26.64
CA GLU A 404 6.79 1.33 28.05
C GLU A 404 6.57 -0.18 28.07
N VAL A 405 7.62 -0.93 28.40
CA VAL A 405 7.69 -2.40 28.41
C VAL A 405 6.32 -2.98 28.74
N LEU A 406 5.74 -3.75 27.80
CA LEU A 406 4.44 -4.43 27.96
C LEU A 406 4.34 -4.93 29.40
N ALA A 407 3.46 -4.33 30.21
CA ALA A 407 3.48 -4.53 31.66
C ALA A 407 3.36 -6.02 32.05
N GLN A 408 2.74 -6.81 31.18
CA GLN A 408 2.70 -8.28 31.20
C GLN A 408 2.78 -8.81 29.76
N PRO A 409 3.96 -9.17 29.26
CA PRO A 409 4.10 -9.71 27.91
C PRO A 409 3.51 -11.12 27.82
N PRO A 410 2.93 -11.52 26.67
CA PRO A 410 2.41 -12.87 26.50
C PRO A 410 3.55 -13.88 26.37
N THR A 411 3.29 -15.17 26.58
CA THR A 411 4.26 -16.20 26.19
C THR A 411 4.32 -16.30 24.65
N ILE A 412 5.53 -16.16 24.10
CA ILE A 412 5.76 -16.12 22.64
C ILE A 412 6.61 -17.30 22.20
N ALA A 413 6.17 -17.98 21.14
CA ALA A 413 7.00 -18.91 20.38
C ALA A 413 7.13 -18.50 18.92
N VAL A 414 8.34 -18.56 18.39
CA VAL A 414 8.61 -18.35 16.96
C VAL A 414 8.93 -19.70 16.33
N HIS A 415 8.12 -20.11 15.35
CA HIS A 415 8.50 -21.19 14.45
C HIS A 415 9.19 -20.63 13.22
N TRP A 416 10.42 -21.09 12.99
CA TRP A 416 11.22 -20.72 11.83
C TRP A 416 11.59 -21.94 11.00
N HIS A 417 11.08 -22.03 9.78
CA HIS A 417 11.57 -23.00 8.81
C HIS A 417 12.80 -22.47 8.08
N LEU A 418 13.99 -22.83 8.57
CA LEU A 418 15.30 -22.45 8.06
C LEU A 418 15.79 -23.49 7.06
N TYR A 419 15.20 -23.50 5.87
CA TYR A 419 15.62 -24.39 4.79
C TYR A 419 16.96 -23.94 4.18
N TYR A 420 17.14 -22.63 4.00
CA TYR A 420 18.36 -21.99 3.50
C TYR A 420 19.19 -21.48 4.69
N THR A 421 20.03 -22.33 5.25
CA THR A 421 20.80 -22.06 6.48
C THR A 421 21.71 -20.84 6.41
N GLU A 422 22.13 -20.45 5.21
CA GLU A 422 22.91 -19.24 4.94
C GLU A 422 22.16 -17.93 5.26
N MET A 423 20.82 -17.96 5.29
CA MET A 423 20.00 -16.78 5.65
C MET A 423 19.85 -16.59 7.16
N LEU A 424 20.55 -17.39 7.98
CA LEU A 424 20.43 -17.36 9.43
C LEU A 424 20.73 -15.98 10.01
N ALA A 425 21.88 -15.40 9.66
CA ALA A 425 22.31 -14.11 10.17
C ALA A 425 21.35 -12.97 9.77
N GLU A 426 20.86 -12.98 8.54
CA GLU A 426 19.89 -12.00 8.03
C GLU A 426 18.58 -12.03 8.86
N PHE A 427 18.03 -13.22 9.09
CA PHE A 427 16.79 -13.38 9.86
C PHE A 427 16.99 -13.05 11.35
N ALA A 428 18.18 -13.32 11.90
CA ALA A 428 18.50 -12.99 13.29
C ALA A 428 18.41 -11.49 13.57
N VAL A 429 18.69 -10.62 12.59
CA VAL A 429 18.50 -9.16 12.71
C VAL A 429 17.03 -8.83 12.98
N TYR A 430 16.11 -9.44 12.24
CA TYR A 430 14.67 -9.23 12.41
C TYR A 430 14.14 -9.84 13.71
N LEU A 431 14.61 -11.03 14.10
CA LEU A 431 14.23 -11.67 15.36
C LEU A 431 14.67 -10.87 16.59
N ASN A 432 15.81 -10.16 16.51
CA ASN A 432 16.26 -9.25 17.57
C ASN A 432 15.36 -8.01 17.75
N ASN A 433 14.43 -7.75 16.82
CA ASN A 433 13.41 -6.73 17.01
C ASN A 433 12.25 -7.20 17.91
N ILE A 434 12.20 -8.45 18.35
CA ILE A 434 11.19 -8.88 19.33
C ILE A 434 11.54 -8.27 20.69
N PRO A 435 10.71 -7.36 21.27
CA PRO A 435 11.10 -6.55 22.43
C PRO A 435 10.96 -7.28 23.78
N VAL A 436 10.58 -8.57 23.76
CA VAL A 436 10.27 -9.37 24.95
C VAL A 436 10.87 -10.77 24.81
N PRO A 437 11.06 -11.51 25.92
CA PRO A 437 11.55 -12.88 25.85
C PRO A 437 10.66 -13.82 25.02
N PHE A 438 11.28 -14.70 24.23
CA PHE A 438 10.56 -15.67 23.39
C PHE A 438 11.33 -16.99 23.22
N ASP A 439 10.59 -18.04 22.89
CA ASP A 439 11.15 -19.36 22.57
C ASP A 439 11.18 -19.58 21.06
N LEU A 440 12.28 -20.15 20.55
CA LEU A 440 12.54 -20.33 19.13
C LEU A 440 12.57 -21.82 18.76
N PHE A 441 11.70 -22.21 17.81
CA PHE A 441 11.59 -23.55 17.24
C PHE A 441 11.99 -23.52 15.77
N VAL A 442 13.13 -24.13 15.44
CA VAL A 442 13.72 -24.08 14.11
C VAL A 442 13.66 -25.46 13.46
N SER A 443 13.06 -25.55 12.28
CA SER A 443 13.19 -26.72 11.40
C SER A 443 14.27 -26.47 10.36
N VAL A 444 15.17 -27.44 10.18
CA VAL A 444 16.29 -27.38 9.22
C VAL A 444 16.33 -28.65 8.34
N PRO A 445 16.98 -28.62 7.17
CA PRO A 445 17.17 -29.82 6.36
C PRO A 445 17.94 -30.92 7.11
N GLU A 446 17.71 -32.19 6.76
CA GLU A 446 18.45 -33.33 7.35
C GLU A 446 19.98 -33.26 7.20
N SER A 447 20.47 -32.46 6.25
CA SER A 447 21.90 -32.22 6.03
C SER A 447 22.51 -31.16 6.95
N ALA A 448 21.72 -30.40 7.70
CA ALA A 448 22.18 -29.28 8.50
C ALA A 448 22.75 -29.72 9.87
N ASP A 449 23.74 -29.00 10.38
CA ASP A 449 24.28 -29.21 11.73
C ASP A 449 23.42 -28.48 12.77
N THR A 450 22.52 -29.23 13.43
CA THR A 450 21.56 -28.68 14.39
C THR A 450 22.22 -28.05 15.62
N GLU A 451 23.36 -28.58 16.07
CA GLU A 451 24.03 -28.08 17.27
C GLU A 451 24.83 -26.81 16.97
N ALA A 452 25.47 -26.74 15.81
CA ALA A 452 26.14 -25.53 15.34
C ALA A 452 25.13 -24.36 15.20
N ILE A 453 24.02 -24.60 14.49
CA ILE A 453 22.95 -23.61 14.30
C ILE A 453 22.39 -23.15 15.64
N LYS A 454 22.12 -24.08 16.56
CA LYS A 454 21.64 -23.74 17.91
C LYS A 454 22.63 -22.86 18.68
N GLY A 455 23.91 -23.18 18.62
CA GLY A 455 24.97 -22.41 19.28
C GLY A 455 25.08 -20.99 18.72
N GLU A 456 25.00 -20.85 17.40
CA GLU A 456 25.03 -19.55 16.71
C GLU A 456 23.82 -18.68 17.08
N LEU A 457 22.61 -19.25 17.06
CA LEU A 457 21.38 -18.53 17.42
C LEU A 457 21.38 -18.04 18.86
N LEU A 458 21.89 -18.84 19.80
CA LEU A 458 22.05 -18.43 21.21
C LEU A 458 23.06 -17.29 21.37
N GLY A 459 24.02 -17.15 20.45
CA GLY A 459 24.98 -16.05 20.44
C GLY A 459 24.45 -14.78 19.79
N LEU A 460 23.57 -14.90 18.80
CA LEU A 460 23.05 -13.77 18.02
C LEU A 460 21.78 -13.14 18.61
N LEU A 461 20.94 -13.91 19.31
CA LEU A 461 19.62 -13.45 19.76
C LEU A 461 19.63 -13.05 21.23
N ALA A 462 19.35 -11.77 21.50
CA ALA A 462 19.46 -11.22 22.85
C ALA A 462 18.29 -11.58 23.77
N GLN A 463 17.09 -11.77 23.22
CA GLN A 463 15.83 -12.01 23.95
C GLN A 463 15.35 -13.46 23.85
N VAL A 464 16.16 -14.39 23.33
CA VAL A 464 15.74 -15.79 23.21
C VAL A 464 15.93 -16.52 24.54
N ASP A 465 14.89 -17.20 25.02
CA ASP A 465 14.94 -18.01 26.26
C ASP A 465 15.35 -19.45 25.94
N GLN A 466 14.62 -20.09 25.01
CA GLN A 466 14.92 -21.43 24.54
C GLN A 466 15.12 -21.46 23.02
N VAL A 467 16.14 -22.21 22.56
CA VAL A 467 16.32 -22.56 21.14
C VAL A 467 16.22 -24.07 20.96
N VAL A 468 15.30 -24.51 20.11
CA VAL A 468 15.11 -25.90 19.70
C VAL A 468 15.31 -26.00 18.19
N VAL A 469 16.32 -26.74 17.75
CA VAL A 469 16.61 -26.96 16.32
C VAL A 469 16.42 -28.44 16.02
N GLU A 470 15.55 -28.77 15.06
CA GLU A 470 15.26 -30.15 14.67
C GLU A 470 15.36 -30.32 13.14
N ALA A 471 16.08 -31.37 12.73
CA ALA A 471 16.18 -31.76 11.34
C ALA A 471 14.88 -32.42 10.85
N VAL A 472 14.38 -31.99 9.68
CA VAL A 472 13.12 -32.47 9.10
C VAL A 472 13.28 -32.91 7.65
N PRO A 473 12.45 -33.89 7.18
CA PRO A 473 12.44 -34.28 5.77
C PRO A 473 12.05 -33.11 4.86
N ASN A 474 12.62 -33.06 3.66
CA ASN A 474 12.24 -32.09 2.62
C ASN A 474 10.89 -32.43 1.98
N ARG A 475 9.81 -32.29 2.76
CA ARG A 475 8.43 -32.56 2.34
C ARG A 475 7.46 -31.55 2.96
N GLY A 476 6.53 -31.06 2.15
CA GLY A 476 5.49 -30.13 2.59
C GLY A 476 5.99 -28.72 2.96
N ARG A 477 7.23 -28.39 2.58
CA ARG A 477 7.87 -27.07 2.72
C ARG A 477 7.82 -26.57 4.17
N ASP A 478 7.47 -25.31 4.39
CA ASP A 478 7.34 -24.67 5.69
C ASP A 478 6.09 -25.13 6.47
N ILE A 479 5.04 -25.56 5.78
CA ILE A 479 3.75 -25.93 6.38
C ILE A 479 3.81 -27.27 7.14
N ALA A 480 4.44 -28.30 6.56
CA ALA A 480 4.55 -29.60 7.20
C ALA A 480 5.32 -29.57 8.55
N PRO A 481 6.54 -29.00 8.67
CA PRO A 481 7.23 -28.92 9.95
C PRO A 481 6.47 -28.04 10.95
N PHE A 482 5.78 -26.99 10.49
CA PHE A 482 4.96 -26.14 11.36
C PHE A 482 3.84 -26.93 12.05
N ILE A 483 3.13 -27.79 11.32
CA ILE A 483 2.03 -28.60 11.85
C ILE A 483 2.54 -29.90 12.51
N VAL A 484 3.28 -30.72 11.76
CA VAL A 484 3.64 -32.09 12.14
C VAL A 484 4.73 -32.12 13.20
N GLN A 485 5.77 -31.27 13.08
CA GLN A 485 6.92 -31.30 13.98
C GLN A 485 6.69 -30.49 15.24
N PHE A 486 6.19 -29.26 15.09
CA PHE A 486 6.12 -28.29 16.18
C PHE A 486 4.71 -27.92 16.65
N GLY A 487 3.64 -28.31 15.92
CA GLY A 487 2.27 -27.85 16.16
C GLY A 487 1.82 -27.99 17.62
N GLU A 488 1.93 -29.18 18.21
CA GLU A 488 1.54 -29.43 19.61
C GLU A 488 2.37 -28.60 20.62
N ARG A 489 3.64 -28.28 20.32
CA ARG A 489 4.48 -27.47 21.20
C ARG A 489 4.07 -26.00 21.14
N LEU A 490 3.77 -25.50 19.95
CA LEU A 490 3.34 -24.13 19.70
C LEU A 490 2.00 -23.79 20.41
N LEU A 491 1.15 -24.78 20.67
CA LEU A 491 -0.11 -24.61 21.41
C LEU A 491 0.06 -24.27 22.89
N SER A 492 1.26 -24.47 23.46
CA SER A 492 1.53 -24.12 24.86
C SER A 492 1.80 -22.62 25.09
N TYR A 493 1.95 -21.85 24.02
CA TYR A 493 2.22 -20.41 24.05
C TYR A 493 0.93 -19.62 23.84
N GLU A 494 0.89 -18.35 24.20
CA GLU A 494 -0.26 -17.47 23.92
C GLU A 494 -0.22 -16.91 22.50
N CYS A 495 0.96 -16.47 22.07
CA CYS A 495 1.21 -15.92 20.73
C CYS A 495 2.30 -16.72 20.01
N ILE A 496 2.14 -16.87 18.71
CA ILE A 496 3.12 -17.52 17.84
C ILE A 496 3.44 -16.67 16.62
N ALA A 497 4.69 -16.73 16.17
CA ALA A 497 5.09 -16.26 14.84
C ALA A 497 5.47 -17.46 13.98
N HIS A 498 5.04 -17.46 12.71
CA HIS A 498 5.48 -18.42 11.71
C HIS A 498 6.25 -17.67 10.63
N ILE A 499 7.50 -18.04 10.41
CA ILE A 499 8.38 -17.48 9.38
C ILE A 499 9.16 -18.60 8.70
N HIS A 500 9.65 -18.34 7.49
CA HIS A 500 10.48 -19.29 6.77
C HIS A 500 11.46 -18.60 5.84
N THR A 501 12.55 -19.27 5.51
CA THR A 501 13.44 -18.81 4.43
C THR A 501 12.80 -19.10 3.07
N LYS A 502 12.97 -18.20 2.10
CA LYS A 502 12.60 -18.47 0.72
C LYS A 502 13.63 -17.85 -0.22
N GLN A 503 14.29 -18.69 -1.00
CA GLN A 503 15.08 -18.25 -2.14
C GLN A 503 14.37 -18.65 -3.43
N SER A 504 14.37 -17.75 -4.41
CA SER A 504 13.93 -18.05 -5.76
C SER A 504 15.14 -17.94 -6.69
N PRO A 505 15.96 -19.01 -6.80
CA PRO A 505 17.18 -18.99 -7.62
C PRO A 505 16.92 -18.76 -9.12
N HIS A 506 15.66 -18.77 -9.56
CA HIS A 506 15.23 -18.53 -10.93
C HIS A 506 14.48 -17.20 -11.15
N ASP A 507 14.22 -16.42 -10.10
CA ASP A 507 13.61 -15.08 -10.21
C ASP A 507 14.10 -14.17 -9.09
N GLY A 508 15.08 -13.31 -9.41
CA GLY A 508 15.68 -12.36 -8.49
C GLY A 508 14.69 -11.33 -7.90
N ARG A 509 13.49 -11.18 -8.48
CA ARG A 509 12.43 -10.28 -7.96
C ARG A 509 11.84 -10.76 -6.64
N LEU A 510 11.92 -12.05 -6.34
CA LEU A 510 11.34 -12.66 -5.13
C LEU A 510 12.29 -12.64 -3.90
N SER A 511 13.55 -12.21 -4.07
CA SER A 511 14.48 -12.01 -2.94
C SER A 511 14.06 -10.80 -2.08
N HIS A 512 13.78 -9.67 -2.74
CA HIS A 512 13.21 -8.45 -2.15
C HIS A 512 11.83 -8.67 -1.50
N TRP A 513 11.09 -9.69 -1.96
CA TRP A 513 9.78 -10.04 -1.43
C TRP A 513 9.84 -10.60 0.00
N CYS A 514 10.78 -11.51 0.27
CA CYS A 514 10.95 -12.07 1.62
C CYS A 514 11.37 -10.98 2.63
N GLN A 515 12.32 -10.13 2.24
CA GLN A 515 12.74 -8.98 3.04
C GLN A 515 11.61 -7.96 3.25
N GLY A 516 10.78 -7.72 2.22
CA GLY A 516 9.62 -6.85 2.34
C GLY A 516 8.60 -7.33 3.38
N ILE A 517 8.33 -8.64 3.41
CA ILE A 517 7.47 -9.30 4.41
C ILE A 517 8.08 -9.17 5.81
N LEU A 518 9.35 -9.55 5.97
CA LEU A 518 10.03 -9.48 7.27
C LEU A 518 10.08 -8.05 7.81
N LYS A 519 10.34 -7.06 6.96
CA LYS A 519 10.35 -5.66 7.37
C LYS A 519 8.96 -5.14 7.75
N LEU A 520 7.86 -5.70 7.22
CA LEU A 520 6.50 -5.40 7.69
C LEU A 520 6.17 -6.07 9.04
N MET A 521 6.67 -7.28 9.22
CA MET A 521 6.28 -8.15 10.34
C MET A 521 7.20 -8.01 11.56
N MET A 522 8.44 -7.58 11.34
CA MET A 522 9.55 -7.56 12.29
C MET A 522 10.57 -6.43 11.98
N GLY A 523 10.17 -5.33 11.35
CA GLY A 523 11.08 -4.28 10.88
C GLY A 523 11.79 -3.47 11.97
N SER A 524 11.15 -3.33 13.13
CA SER A 524 11.67 -2.59 14.29
C SER A 524 11.02 -3.08 15.59
N THR A 525 11.66 -2.78 16.73
CA THR A 525 11.13 -3.13 18.05
C THR A 525 9.76 -2.53 18.34
N GLY A 526 9.52 -1.30 17.90
CA GLY A 526 8.22 -0.63 18.03
C GLY A 526 7.11 -1.32 17.22
N GLU A 527 7.39 -1.69 15.97
CA GLU A 527 6.42 -2.39 15.12
C GLU A 527 6.04 -3.76 15.69
N VAL A 528 7.03 -4.53 16.15
CA VAL A 528 6.76 -5.84 16.77
C VAL A 528 6.00 -5.68 18.08
N GLY A 529 6.35 -4.70 18.91
CA GLY A 529 5.60 -4.37 20.13
C GLY A 529 4.13 -4.09 19.86
N HIS A 530 3.84 -3.30 18.82
CA HIS A 530 2.47 -3.00 18.38
C HIS A 530 1.73 -4.26 17.89
N ILE A 531 2.39 -5.14 17.15
CA ILE A 531 1.80 -6.42 16.70
C ILE A 531 1.43 -7.30 17.91
N ILE A 532 2.30 -7.36 18.92
CA ILE A 532 2.05 -8.12 20.15
C ILE A 532 0.85 -7.52 20.91
N GLU A 533 0.78 -6.20 21.04
CA GLU A 533 -0.36 -5.50 21.66
C GLU A 533 -1.68 -5.84 20.93
N LEU A 534 -1.67 -5.77 19.60
CA LEU A 534 -2.83 -6.17 18.77
C LEU A 534 -3.28 -7.59 19.10
N LEU A 535 -2.37 -8.55 19.21
CA LEU A 535 -2.69 -9.96 19.49
C LEU A 535 -3.18 -10.20 20.92
N GLN A 536 -2.64 -9.47 21.91
CA GLN A 536 -3.12 -9.53 23.29
C GLN A 536 -4.55 -8.97 23.41
N GLY A 537 -4.90 -7.99 22.58
CA GLY A 537 -6.25 -7.43 22.51
C GLY A 537 -7.13 -8.04 21.41
N SER A 538 -7.23 -7.29 20.32
CA SER A 538 -8.31 -7.37 19.33
C SER A 538 -8.01 -8.26 18.11
N ALA A 539 -6.75 -8.60 17.86
CA ALA A 539 -6.34 -9.39 16.72
C ALA A 539 -6.30 -10.89 17.04
N LYS A 540 -6.67 -11.72 16.07
CA LYS A 540 -6.45 -13.18 16.12
C LYS A 540 -5.25 -13.61 15.29
N ILE A 541 -5.01 -12.92 14.19
CA ILE A 541 -3.89 -13.14 13.28
C ILE A 541 -3.52 -11.82 12.61
N VAL A 542 -2.22 -11.58 12.47
CA VAL A 542 -1.61 -10.43 11.83
C VAL A 542 -0.66 -10.93 10.76
N PHE A 543 -0.81 -10.44 9.53
CA PHE A 543 -0.03 -10.92 8.38
C PHE A 543 0.26 -9.78 7.39
N PRO A 544 1.30 -9.87 6.55
CA PRO A 544 1.71 -8.77 5.68
C PRO A 544 0.76 -8.59 4.48
N GLU A 545 0.82 -7.42 3.84
CA GLU A 545 0.21 -7.20 2.53
C GLU A 545 0.86 -8.03 1.43
N ASN A 546 0.14 -8.17 0.32
CA ASN A 546 0.62 -8.92 -0.82
C ASN A 546 1.55 -8.02 -1.64
N LEU A 547 2.85 -8.34 -1.61
CA LEU A 547 3.88 -7.54 -2.28
C LEU A 547 4.02 -7.86 -3.79
N VAL A 548 3.36 -8.89 -4.33
CA VAL A 548 3.40 -9.24 -5.76
C VAL A 548 1.99 -9.50 -6.29
N SER A 549 1.58 -8.74 -7.30
CA SER A 549 0.32 -8.97 -8.04
C SER A 549 0.53 -10.04 -9.11
N TYR A 550 0.59 -11.31 -8.73
CA TYR A 550 0.34 -12.38 -9.70
C TYR A 550 -1.16 -12.38 -10.04
N PHE A 551 -1.49 -12.60 -11.33
CA PHE A 551 -2.87 -12.76 -11.77
C PHE A 551 -3.60 -13.75 -10.86
N ARG A 552 -4.58 -13.25 -10.11
CA ARG A 552 -5.45 -14.08 -9.29
C ARG A 552 -6.69 -14.41 -10.07
N ASP A 553 -7.11 -15.66 -10.01
CA ASP A 553 -8.48 -15.98 -10.32
C ASP A 553 -9.41 -15.27 -9.30
N GLU A 554 -10.62 -14.87 -9.72
CA GLU A 554 -11.56 -14.17 -8.83
C GLU A 554 -11.92 -14.96 -7.58
N SER A 555 -11.67 -16.27 -7.57
CA SER A 555 -11.94 -17.14 -6.43
C SER A 555 -10.79 -17.16 -5.41
N GLY A 556 -9.56 -16.81 -5.80
CA GLY A 556 -8.34 -16.90 -4.98
C GLY A 556 -7.79 -18.33 -4.81
N TRP A 557 -8.49 -19.34 -5.31
CA TRP A 557 -8.12 -20.75 -5.16
C TRP A 557 -7.21 -21.27 -6.28
N ALA A 558 -7.28 -20.69 -7.49
CA ALA A 558 -6.60 -21.14 -8.68
C ALA A 558 -6.73 -22.68 -8.88
N ASP A 559 -5.65 -23.37 -9.26
CA ASP A 559 -5.64 -24.82 -9.47
C ASP A 559 -5.83 -25.63 -8.17
N ASN A 560 -5.88 -24.99 -6.99
CA ASN A 560 -6.05 -25.66 -5.71
C ASN A 560 -7.50 -25.98 -5.36
N TYR A 561 -8.49 -25.37 -6.03
CA TYR A 561 -9.91 -25.52 -5.66
C TYR A 561 -10.37 -27.00 -5.55
N PRO A 562 -10.13 -27.88 -6.54
CA PRO A 562 -10.67 -29.24 -6.50
C PRO A 562 -10.13 -30.04 -5.31
N MET A 563 -8.84 -29.90 -5.02
CA MET A 563 -8.19 -30.60 -3.90
C MET A 563 -8.57 -29.98 -2.56
N ALA A 564 -8.68 -28.65 -2.48
CA ALA A 564 -9.15 -27.97 -1.27
C ALA A 564 -10.57 -28.40 -0.90
N ALA A 565 -11.48 -28.45 -1.88
CA ALA A 565 -12.86 -28.89 -1.68
C ALA A 565 -12.91 -30.34 -1.16
N GLU A 566 -12.19 -31.26 -1.83
CA GLU A 566 -12.13 -32.66 -1.43
C GLU A 566 -11.50 -32.84 -0.04
N TRP A 567 -10.46 -32.07 0.27
CA TRP A 567 -9.77 -32.14 1.55
C TRP A 567 -10.63 -31.60 2.69
N LEU A 568 -11.29 -30.45 2.50
CA LEU A 568 -12.21 -29.87 3.49
C LEU A 568 -13.40 -30.79 3.77
N ASP A 569 -14.01 -31.37 2.73
CA ASP A 569 -15.14 -32.31 2.84
C ASP A 569 -14.81 -33.55 3.67
N LYS A 570 -13.54 -34.00 3.61
CA LYS A 570 -13.08 -35.20 4.31
C LYS A 570 -12.64 -34.92 5.75
N ASN A 571 -12.05 -33.75 6.01
CA ASN A 571 -11.30 -33.50 7.24
C ASN A 571 -11.93 -32.44 8.15
N THR A 572 -12.90 -31.66 7.67
CA THR A 572 -13.49 -30.54 8.40
C THR A 572 -15.01 -30.45 8.21
N ASP A 573 -15.67 -29.57 8.97
CA ASP A 573 -17.07 -29.20 8.75
C ASP A 573 -17.22 -27.90 7.93
N PHE A 574 -16.13 -27.37 7.38
CA PHE A 574 -16.15 -26.14 6.56
C PHE A 574 -16.72 -26.41 5.17
N ASN A 575 -17.50 -25.46 4.66
CA ASN A 575 -17.94 -25.46 3.27
C ASN A 575 -17.07 -24.47 2.47
N ILE A 576 -16.41 -24.96 1.40
CA ILE A 576 -15.53 -24.13 0.58
C ILE A 576 -16.24 -22.94 -0.07
N ASP A 577 -17.53 -23.08 -0.38
CA ASP A 577 -18.35 -22.03 -0.99
C ASP A 577 -18.51 -20.80 -0.06
N ASP A 578 -18.35 -20.99 1.26
CA ASP A 578 -18.43 -19.90 2.24
C ASP A 578 -17.17 -18.99 2.20
N PHE A 579 -16.11 -19.41 1.50
CA PHE A 579 -14.80 -18.74 1.44
C PHE A 579 -14.39 -18.38 0.02
N THR A 580 -15.33 -17.89 -0.81
CA THR A 580 -15.05 -17.43 -2.17
C THR A 580 -15.46 -15.95 -2.33
N PRO A 581 -14.52 -15.01 -2.59
CA PRO A 581 -13.08 -15.24 -2.75
C PRO A 581 -12.37 -15.66 -1.45
N ILE A 582 -11.35 -16.51 -1.56
CA ILE A 582 -10.49 -16.83 -0.42
C ILE A 582 -9.40 -15.77 -0.24
N ALA A 583 -9.12 -15.46 1.01
CA ALA A 583 -7.96 -14.69 1.40
C ALA A 583 -7.08 -15.53 2.34
N PHE A 584 -5.77 -15.34 2.22
CA PHE A 584 -4.76 -16.04 3.00
C PHE A 584 -3.46 -15.22 3.09
N PRO A 585 -2.55 -15.55 4.02
CA PRO A 585 -1.23 -14.92 4.10
C PRO A 585 -0.37 -15.42 2.94
N GLU A 586 -0.20 -14.61 1.89
CA GLU A 586 0.64 -15.01 0.77
C GLU A 586 2.10 -15.10 1.19
N GLY A 587 2.66 -16.30 1.07
CA GLY A 587 3.97 -16.58 1.60
C GLY A 587 4.01 -17.08 3.02
N SER A 588 2.87 -17.52 3.56
CA SER A 588 2.78 -18.27 4.83
C SER A 588 3.52 -17.67 6.03
N MET A 589 3.80 -16.36 6.06
CA MET A 589 4.38 -15.70 7.24
C MET A 589 3.36 -14.85 7.98
N TYR A 590 3.21 -15.07 9.28
CA TYR A 590 2.20 -14.39 10.09
C TYR A 590 2.51 -14.50 11.60
N TRP A 591 1.94 -13.57 12.38
CA TRP A 591 1.79 -13.70 13.82
C TRP A 591 0.35 -14.09 14.15
N ALA A 592 0.13 -14.98 15.12
CA ALA A 592 -1.20 -15.42 15.49
C ALA A 592 -1.30 -15.70 16.99
N ARG A 593 -2.52 -15.63 17.52
CA ARG A 593 -2.83 -16.29 18.79
C ARG A 593 -2.86 -17.79 18.56
N SER A 594 -2.05 -18.55 19.30
CA SER A 594 -1.92 -20.00 19.12
C SER A 594 -3.28 -20.72 19.20
N ARG A 595 -4.13 -20.33 20.17
CA ARG A 595 -5.47 -20.86 20.39
C ARG A 595 -6.40 -20.68 19.17
N CYS A 596 -6.17 -19.63 18.37
CA CYS A 596 -6.95 -19.36 17.17
C CYS A 596 -6.58 -20.31 16.01
N LEU A 597 -5.39 -20.91 16.06
CA LEU A 597 -4.93 -21.92 15.11
C LEU A 597 -4.91 -23.33 15.71
N ALA A 598 -5.57 -23.56 16.86
CA ALA A 598 -5.52 -24.85 17.54
C ALA A 598 -5.97 -26.03 16.68
N SER A 599 -7.09 -25.87 15.96
CA SER A 599 -7.59 -26.90 15.04
C SER A 599 -6.72 -27.09 13.79
N PHE A 600 -5.92 -26.09 13.42
CA PHE A 600 -4.96 -26.17 12.31
C PHE A 600 -3.66 -26.86 12.74
N LEU A 601 -3.13 -26.52 13.90
CA LEU A 601 -1.88 -27.07 14.44
C LEU A 601 -2.02 -28.52 14.94
N SER A 602 -3.23 -28.95 15.31
CA SER A 602 -3.51 -30.33 15.74
C SER A 602 -4.06 -31.23 14.61
N LEU A 603 -3.93 -30.81 13.34
CA LEU A 603 -4.29 -31.66 12.20
C LEU A 603 -3.49 -32.97 12.25
N GLN A 604 -4.18 -34.09 12.09
CA GLN A 604 -3.59 -35.43 12.18
C GLN A 604 -2.89 -35.81 10.86
N LEU A 605 -1.83 -35.06 10.54
CA LEU A 605 -1.00 -35.24 9.35
C LEU A 605 0.36 -35.82 9.71
N ASN A 606 1.00 -36.45 8.74
CA ASN A 606 2.38 -36.91 8.81
C ASN A 606 3.13 -36.53 7.52
N TYR A 607 4.45 -36.65 7.50
CA TYR A 607 5.28 -36.27 6.34
C TYR A 607 4.98 -37.10 5.06
N ASP A 608 4.34 -38.28 5.16
CA ASP A 608 3.94 -39.07 3.99
C ASP A 608 2.65 -38.60 3.33
N ASP A 609 1.87 -37.73 3.99
CA ASP A 609 0.71 -37.07 3.38
C ASP A 609 1.12 -35.98 2.37
N PHE A 610 2.39 -35.56 2.41
CA PHE A 610 2.97 -34.58 1.50
C PHE A 610 3.81 -35.27 0.40
N PRO A 611 3.68 -34.85 -0.87
CA PRO A 611 4.48 -35.41 -1.96
C PRO A 611 5.98 -35.17 -1.77
N ALA A 612 6.80 -36.13 -2.19
CA ALA A 612 8.25 -35.98 -2.22
C ALA A 612 8.69 -35.05 -3.37
N GLU A 613 9.66 -34.19 -3.11
CA GLU A 613 10.25 -33.31 -4.13
C GLU A 613 10.95 -34.12 -5.26
N PRO A 614 10.91 -33.66 -6.54
CA PRO A 614 10.38 -32.38 -7.01
C PRO A 614 8.86 -32.37 -7.21
N ILE A 615 8.16 -31.35 -6.69
CA ILE A 615 6.70 -31.18 -6.81
C ILE A 615 6.34 -30.07 -7.81
N ALA A 616 5.08 -30.06 -8.29
CA ALA A 616 4.56 -29.00 -9.14
C ALA A 616 4.52 -27.65 -8.41
N ALA A 617 4.59 -26.55 -9.17
CA ALA A 617 4.60 -25.19 -8.62
C ALA A 617 3.33 -24.80 -7.84
N ASP A 618 2.19 -25.44 -8.11
CA ASP A 618 0.93 -25.27 -7.38
C ASP A 618 0.14 -26.59 -7.32
N GLY A 619 -0.93 -26.68 -6.52
CA GLY A 619 -1.81 -27.85 -6.47
C GLY A 619 -1.29 -28.99 -5.57
N THR A 620 -0.60 -28.66 -4.48
CA THR A 620 -0.14 -29.65 -3.48
C THR A 620 -0.79 -29.41 -2.12
N LEU A 621 -0.81 -30.42 -1.24
CA LEU A 621 -1.46 -30.30 0.07
C LEU A 621 -0.91 -29.11 0.89
N ALA A 622 0.38 -28.79 0.76
CA ALA A 622 0.98 -27.63 1.40
C ALA A 622 0.32 -26.31 0.93
N HIS A 623 0.10 -26.14 -0.38
CA HIS A 623 -0.55 -24.96 -0.96
C HIS A 623 -2.03 -24.82 -0.58
N VAL A 624 -2.72 -25.96 -0.39
CA VAL A 624 -4.09 -25.98 0.15
C VAL A 624 -4.09 -25.53 1.60
N LEU A 625 -3.22 -26.10 2.44
CA LEU A 625 -3.15 -25.77 3.86
C LEU A 625 -2.74 -24.31 4.12
N GLU A 626 -1.80 -23.77 3.33
CA GLU A 626 -1.45 -22.34 3.35
C GLU A 626 -2.69 -21.44 3.18
N ARG A 627 -3.56 -21.75 2.21
CA ARG A 627 -4.79 -20.99 1.96
C ARG A 627 -5.81 -21.12 3.09
N LEU A 628 -5.79 -22.24 3.81
CA LEU A 628 -6.75 -22.52 4.87
C LEU A 628 -6.42 -21.88 6.22
N VAL A 629 -5.25 -21.26 6.40
CA VAL A 629 -4.85 -20.65 7.70
C VAL A 629 -5.92 -19.69 8.24
N LEU A 630 -6.42 -18.77 7.41
CA LEU A 630 -7.48 -17.82 7.84
C LEU A 630 -8.83 -18.52 8.05
N VAL A 631 -9.12 -19.56 7.27
CA VAL A 631 -10.34 -20.38 7.41
C VAL A 631 -10.39 -21.03 8.78
N PHE A 632 -9.30 -21.65 9.24
CA PHE A 632 -9.23 -22.21 10.58
C PHE A 632 -9.29 -21.12 11.66
N ALA A 633 -8.60 -20.00 11.47
CA ALA A 633 -8.67 -18.86 12.39
C ALA A 633 -10.08 -18.24 12.49
N SER A 634 -10.92 -18.39 11.47
CA SER A 634 -12.27 -17.80 11.43
C SER A 634 -13.22 -18.30 12.51
N GLN A 635 -12.93 -19.48 13.09
CA GLN A 635 -13.71 -20.06 14.19
C GLN A 635 -13.52 -19.33 15.54
N SER A 636 -12.51 -18.46 15.63
CA SER A 636 -12.16 -17.73 16.84
C SER A 636 -12.52 -16.24 16.78
N GLU A 637 -12.80 -15.67 17.95
CA GLU A 637 -12.99 -14.23 18.11
C GLU A 637 -11.71 -13.43 17.80
N GLY A 638 -11.89 -12.17 17.43
CA GLY A 638 -10.84 -11.25 17.03
C GLY A 638 -10.72 -11.07 15.53
N ARG A 639 -9.96 -10.04 15.15
CA ARG A 639 -9.81 -9.56 13.79
C ARG A 639 -8.66 -10.23 13.06
N ALA A 640 -8.87 -10.55 11.78
CA ALA A 640 -7.77 -10.84 10.88
C ALA A 640 -7.22 -9.51 10.38
N ILE A 641 -5.97 -9.21 10.70
CA ILE A 641 -5.33 -7.93 10.39
C ILE A 641 -4.29 -8.14 9.29
N ARG A 642 -4.34 -7.31 8.26
CA ARG A 642 -3.33 -7.24 7.21
C ARG A 642 -2.54 -5.95 7.33
N LEU A 643 -1.23 -6.05 7.50
CA LEU A 643 -0.33 -4.90 7.59
C LEU A 643 -0.06 -4.30 6.22
N HIS A 644 -0.23 -2.98 6.09
CA HIS A 644 0.00 -2.24 4.85
C HIS A 644 1.02 -1.12 5.06
N ARG A 645 1.88 -0.87 4.06
CA ARG A 645 2.75 0.32 4.03
C ARG A 645 2.15 1.51 3.30
N LYS A 646 1.31 1.24 2.32
CA LYS A 646 0.68 2.23 1.43
C LYS A 646 -0.82 2.00 1.42
N ASP A 647 -1.57 2.94 0.84
CA ASP A 647 -3.03 2.86 0.75
C ASP A 647 -3.50 1.46 0.31
N SER A 648 -4.26 0.83 1.21
CA SER A 648 -4.86 -0.49 1.00
C SER A 648 -5.98 -0.47 -0.06
N ILE A 649 -6.54 0.71 -0.35
CA ILE A 649 -7.59 0.91 -1.35
C ILE A 649 -6.96 1.54 -2.61
N GLN A 650 -6.56 0.69 -3.55
CA GLN A 650 -6.00 1.15 -4.84
C GLN A 650 -7.10 1.57 -5.83
N ASP A 651 -7.95 2.52 -5.44
CA ASP A 651 -9.04 3.07 -6.26
C ASP A 651 -8.75 4.52 -6.67
N TYR A 652 -8.10 4.67 -7.83
CA TYR A 652 -7.66 5.95 -8.40
C TYR A 652 -8.63 6.50 -9.46
N ARG A 653 -9.88 6.02 -9.53
CA ARG A 653 -10.84 6.43 -10.58
C ARG A 653 -11.06 7.95 -10.66
N TYR A 654 -10.94 8.63 -9.53
CA TYR A 654 -11.11 10.08 -9.39
C TYR A 654 -9.79 10.85 -9.25
N TYR A 655 -8.64 10.18 -9.43
CA TYR A 655 -7.35 10.83 -9.38
C TYR A 655 -7.21 11.82 -10.54
N GLU A 656 -6.76 13.04 -10.26
CA GLU A 656 -6.45 14.04 -11.26
C GLU A 656 -5.10 14.72 -10.99
N GLU A 657 -4.37 15.01 -12.06
CA GLU A 657 -3.20 15.89 -12.05
C GLU A 657 -3.61 17.35 -11.85
N PRO A 658 -2.69 18.23 -11.40
CA PRO A 658 -3.05 19.60 -11.07
C PRO A 658 -3.32 20.43 -12.34
N VAL A 659 -4.50 21.06 -12.42
CA VAL A 659 -4.88 21.95 -13.53
C VAL A 659 -4.87 23.40 -13.08
N ASP A 660 -4.37 24.31 -13.93
CA ASP A 660 -4.42 25.75 -13.67
C ASP A 660 -5.68 26.38 -14.29
N PHE A 661 -6.60 26.81 -13.44
CA PHE A 661 -7.86 27.45 -13.82
C PHE A 661 -7.80 28.99 -13.75
N SER A 662 -6.71 29.58 -13.25
CA SER A 662 -6.61 31.02 -12.96
C SER A 662 -7.05 31.93 -14.12
N ALA A 663 -6.72 31.55 -15.35
CA ALA A 663 -7.09 32.29 -16.57
C ALA A 663 -8.52 32.03 -17.09
N SER A 664 -9.23 31.06 -16.52
CA SER A 664 -10.54 30.59 -16.99
C SER A 664 -11.70 30.87 -16.04
N ILE A 665 -11.43 31.40 -14.85
CA ILE A 665 -12.43 31.73 -13.84
C ILE A 665 -13.40 32.77 -14.40
N SER A 666 -14.69 32.43 -14.38
CA SER A 666 -15.77 33.29 -14.88
C SER A 666 -16.63 33.86 -13.74
N HIS A 667 -16.66 33.20 -12.59
CA HIS A 667 -17.28 33.66 -11.35
C HIS A 667 -16.28 34.44 -10.48
N ASP A 668 -15.60 35.43 -11.05
CA ASP A 668 -14.56 36.25 -10.38
C ASP A 668 -15.09 37.11 -9.21
N ASP A 669 -16.41 37.31 -9.16
CA ASP A 669 -17.09 38.04 -8.09
C ASP A 669 -17.53 37.16 -6.90
N VAL A 670 -17.23 35.86 -6.93
CA VAL A 670 -17.41 34.93 -5.80
C VAL A 670 -16.05 34.56 -5.24
N LYS A 671 -15.91 34.65 -3.92
CA LYS A 671 -14.64 34.45 -3.20
C LYS A 671 -14.75 33.21 -2.33
N VAL A 672 -14.07 32.14 -2.73
CA VAL A 672 -14.00 30.90 -1.95
C VAL A 672 -12.92 31.05 -0.88
N LEU A 673 -13.31 30.91 0.39
CA LEU A 673 -12.42 30.94 1.54
C LEU A 673 -12.30 29.53 2.12
N ALA A 674 -11.10 29.09 2.49
CA ALA A 674 -10.93 27.79 3.14
C ALA A 674 -10.48 27.97 4.60
N TYR A 675 -11.00 27.18 5.53
CA TYR A 675 -10.48 27.15 6.90
C TYR A 675 -9.07 26.58 6.91
N TYR A 676 -8.18 27.15 7.73
CA TYR A 676 -6.77 26.79 7.78
C TYR A 676 -6.37 26.43 9.21
N LEU A 677 -5.91 25.19 9.40
CA LEU A 677 -5.45 24.67 10.67
C LEU A 677 -3.93 24.90 10.83
N PRO A 678 -3.48 25.63 11.87
CA PRO A 678 -2.06 25.90 12.07
C PRO A 678 -1.27 24.74 12.72
N GLN A 679 -1.93 23.65 13.14
CA GLN A 679 -1.37 22.58 13.98
C GLN A 679 -0.44 21.57 13.27
N PHE A 680 0.36 22.05 12.33
CA PHE A 680 1.40 21.26 11.65
C PHE A 680 2.81 21.74 12.03
N HIS A 681 2.99 22.23 13.27
CA HIS A 681 4.28 22.50 13.87
C HIS A 681 4.24 22.07 15.35
N PRO A 682 5.34 21.52 15.90
CA PRO A 682 5.39 21.11 17.29
C PRO A 682 5.41 22.34 18.20
N ILE A 683 4.71 22.26 19.33
CA ILE A 683 4.74 23.28 20.38
C ILE A 683 4.96 22.62 21.74
N PRO A 684 5.59 23.31 22.71
CA PRO A 684 5.91 22.73 24.02
C PRO A 684 4.69 22.16 24.76
N GLU A 685 3.54 22.82 24.62
CA GLU A 685 2.26 22.38 25.17
C GLU A 685 1.83 21.01 24.62
N ASN A 686 1.80 20.84 23.31
CA ASN A 686 1.41 19.59 22.67
C ASN A 686 2.42 18.49 22.97
N ASP A 687 3.72 18.82 22.98
CA ASP A 687 4.78 17.86 23.30
C ASP A 687 4.62 17.29 24.72
N LEU A 688 4.27 18.14 25.68
CA LEU A 688 4.02 17.75 27.06
C LEU A 688 2.84 16.78 27.21
N TRP A 689 1.83 16.88 26.35
CA TRP A 689 0.56 16.14 26.50
C TRP A 689 0.42 14.94 25.58
N HIS A 690 1.02 15.01 24.39
CA HIS A 690 0.84 14.04 23.32
C HIS A 690 2.15 13.35 22.89
N GLY A 691 3.27 13.71 23.51
CA GLY A 691 4.59 13.17 23.21
C GLY A 691 5.42 14.13 22.34
N GLN A 692 6.74 14.01 22.46
CA GLN A 692 7.68 14.90 21.81
C GLN A 692 7.52 14.91 20.27
N GLY A 693 7.46 16.11 19.69
CA GLY A 693 7.34 16.29 18.23
C GLY A 693 5.93 16.14 17.70
N PHE A 694 4.89 16.23 18.55
CA PHE A 694 3.52 15.99 18.15
C PHE A 694 3.02 17.03 17.14
N THR A 695 2.40 16.53 16.07
CA THR A 695 1.58 17.31 15.13
C THR A 695 0.34 16.50 14.76
N GLU A 696 -0.62 17.09 14.06
CA GLU A 696 -1.79 16.31 13.60
C GLU A 696 -1.40 15.13 12.68
N TRP A 697 -0.23 15.16 12.03
CA TRP A 697 0.29 14.03 11.26
C TRP A 697 0.48 12.76 12.09
N THR A 698 0.74 12.87 13.40
CA THR A 698 0.89 11.72 14.29
C THR A 698 -0.41 10.91 14.36
N LYS A 699 -1.57 11.58 14.40
CA LYS A 699 -2.87 10.90 14.40
C LYS A 699 -3.28 10.39 13.04
N VAL A 700 -3.05 11.20 11.99
CA VAL A 700 -3.36 10.80 10.61
C VAL A 700 -2.64 9.50 10.26
N ARG A 701 -1.36 9.39 10.63
CA ARG A 701 -0.52 8.19 10.42
C ARG A 701 -0.84 7.01 11.35
N ALA A 702 -1.70 7.20 12.35
CA ALA A 702 -2.17 6.13 13.23
C ALA A 702 -3.61 5.67 12.90
N SER A 703 -4.31 6.37 12.01
CA SER A 703 -5.71 6.08 11.67
C SER A 703 -5.84 4.76 10.91
N ASN A 704 -6.94 4.03 11.11
CA ASN A 704 -7.16 2.73 10.47
C ASN A 704 -8.63 2.60 10.02
N PRO A 705 -8.91 1.88 8.91
CA PRO A 705 -10.28 1.63 8.46
C PRO A 705 -11.15 0.95 9.53
N LEU A 706 -12.29 1.57 9.83
CA LEU A 706 -13.31 1.00 10.72
C LEU A 706 -14.22 -0.07 10.07
N PHE A 707 -14.41 0.00 8.75
CA PHE A 707 -15.27 -0.91 7.98
C PHE A 707 -14.72 -1.14 6.56
N ALA A 708 -15.21 -2.17 5.87
CA ALA A 708 -14.78 -2.49 4.51
C ALA A 708 -15.08 -1.34 3.53
N GLY A 709 -14.07 -0.90 2.78
CA GLY A 709 -14.19 0.22 1.83
C GLY A 709 -14.06 1.62 2.46
N HIS A 710 -13.78 1.70 3.76
CA HIS A 710 -13.50 2.97 4.43
C HIS A 710 -12.11 3.51 4.04
N TYR A 711 -12.03 4.75 3.56
CA TYR A 711 -10.79 5.38 3.14
C TYR A 711 -9.94 5.85 4.34
N GLN A 712 -9.05 4.99 4.80
CA GLN A 712 -7.98 5.34 5.72
C GLN A 712 -6.72 4.52 5.34
N GLN A 713 -5.52 5.05 5.47
CA GLN A 713 -5.20 6.42 5.89
C GLN A 713 -5.30 7.42 4.75
N HIS A 714 -5.67 8.66 5.07
CA HIS A 714 -5.47 9.78 4.16
C HIS A 714 -3.98 10.11 4.10
N VAL A 715 -3.34 9.87 2.96
CA VAL A 715 -1.90 10.09 2.76
C VAL A 715 -1.69 11.30 1.85
N PRO A 716 -0.91 12.33 2.26
CA PRO A 716 -0.65 13.49 1.43
C PRO A 716 0.04 13.11 0.12
N HIS A 717 -0.32 13.83 -0.95
CA HIS A 717 0.32 13.65 -2.24
C HIS A 717 1.83 13.94 -2.13
N PRO A 718 2.71 13.20 -2.85
CA PRO A 718 4.16 13.40 -2.76
C PRO A 718 4.64 14.84 -2.97
N ASP A 719 3.91 15.63 -3.76
CA ASP A 719 4.24 17.05 -4.01
C ASP A 719 4.22 17.90 -2.74
N ILE A 720 3.34 17.61 -1.77
CA ILE A 720 3.24 18.36 -0.51
C ILE A 720 3.84 17.59 0.68
N GLY A 721 3.76 16.25 0.65
CA GLY A 721 4.23 15.37 1.71
C GLY A 721 3.67 15.67 3.11
N TYR A 722 4.31 15.09 4.12
CA TYR A 722 4.04 15.36 5.54
C TYR A 722 4.84 16.59 6.00
N TYR A 723 4.39 17.78 5.62
CA TYR A 723 5.11 19.05 5.87
C TYR A 723 5.06 19.50 7.34
N LEU A 724 6.00 20.39 7.70
CA LEU A 724 5.88 21.24 8.89
C LEU A 724 5.57 22.69 8.49
N LEU A 725 4.82 23.41 9.32
CA LEU A 725 4.49 24.83 9.18
C LEU A 725 5.45 25.72 9.98
N ASP A 726 6.75 25.45 9.84
CA ASP A 726 7.85 26.16 10.50
C ASP A 726 8.68 27.03 9.53
N CYS A 727 8.35 26.98 8.23
CA CYS A 727 9.06 27.71 7.18
C CYS A 727 8.10 28.37 6.17
N PRO A 728 8.51 29.49 5.53
CA PRO A 728 7.67 30.21 4.56
C PRO A 728 7.47 29.44 3.24
N GLU A 729 8.33 28.48 2.90
CA GLU A 729 8.26 27.69 1.66
C GLU A 729 6.94 26.91 1.54
N THR A 730 6.49 26.26 2.61
CA THR A 730 5.22 25.52 2.64
C THR A 730 4.04 26.46 2.36
N LEU A 731 4.01 27.64 3.00
CA LEU A 731 2.97 28.65 2.78
C LEU A 731 2.99 29.18 1.34
N LYS A 732 4.17 29.35 0.73
CA LYS A 732 4.30 29.72 -0.70
C LYS A 732 3.75 28.66 -1.63
N GLN A 733 4.02 27.39 -1.35
CA GLN A 733 3.48 26.28 -2.13
C GLN A 733 1.95 26.24 -2.03
N GLN A 734 1.40 26.37 -0.82
CA GLN A 734 -0.05 26.43 -0.60
C GLN A 734 -0.69 27.63 -1.31
N ALA A 735 -0.08 28.81 -1.25
CA ALA A 735 -0.52 30.00 -1.98
C ALA A 735 -0.57 29.76 -3.51
N ALA A 736 0.42 29.08 -4.08
CA ALA A 736 0.43 28.74 -5.49
C ALA A 736 -0.72 27.77 -5.87
N LEU A 737 -1.03 26.80 -5.01
CA LEU A 737 -2.18 25.90 -5.21
C LEU A 737 -3.52 26.64 -5.13
N MET A 738 -3.64 27.61 -4.21
CA MET A 738 -4.81 28.47 -4.11
C MET A 738 -5.05 29.25 -5.41
N GLN A 739 -4.01 29.91 -5.93
CA GLN A 739 -4.10 30.69 -7.16
C GLN A 739 -4.53 29.85 -8.37
N ARG A 740 -3.97 28.65 -8.53
CA ARG A 740 -4.29 27.74 -9.65
C ARG A 740 -5.73 27.23 -9.59
N SER A 741 -6.25 26.97 -8.39
CA SER A 741 -7.61 26.44 -8.18
C SER A 741 -8.69 27.52 -8.09
N GLY A 742 -8.31 28.78 -7.84
CA GLY A 742 -9.25 29.88 -7.61
C GLY A 742 -9.72 30.02 -6.16
N VAL A 743 -9.11 29.31 -5.21
CA VAL A 743 -9.33 29.58 -3.78
C VAL A 743 -8.81 30.99 -3.49
N PHE A 744 -9.70 31.87 -3.03
CA PHE A 744 -9.39 33.30 -2.87
C PHE A 744 -8.55 33.59 -1.62
N GLY A 745 -8.81 32.90 -0.51
CA GLY A 745 -8.11 33.19 0.74
C GLY A 745 -8.33 32.16 1.85
N GLN A 746 -7.55 32.29 2.91
CA GLN A 746 -7.57 31.39 4.07
C GLN A 746 -8.24 32.04 5.29
N VAL A 747 -8.94 31.22 6.08
CA VAL A 747 -9.50 31.58 7.39
C VAL A 747 -8.69 30.83 8.44
N PHE A 748 -7.64 31.47 8.95
CA PHE A 748 -6.78 30.88 9.97
C PHE A 748 -7.53 30.72 11.29
N TYR A 749 -7.58 29.51 11.82
CA TYR A 749 -7.92 29.33 13.22
C TYR A 749 -6.86 30.02 14.08
N HIS A 750 -7.30 30.94 14.93
CA HIS A 750 -6.45 31.72 15.80
C HIS A 750 -6.79 31.42 17.26
N TYR A 751 -5.79 30.90 17.97
CA TYR A 751 -5.93 30.45 19.36
C TYR A 751 -5.31 31.48 20.30
N TRP A 752 -6.19 32.13 21.07
CA TRP A 752 -5.84 33.16 22.03
C TRP A 752 -6.55 32.85 23.35
N PHE A 753 -5.78 32.80 24.44
CA PHE A 753 -6.24 32.49 25.79
C PHE A 753 -5.74 33.55 26.77
N SER A 754 -6.40 34.71 26.80
CA SER A 754 -6.14 35.76 27.80
C SER A 754 -4.69 36.21 27.90
N GLY A 755 -4.07 36.48 26.74
CA GLY A 755 -2.68 36.91 26.62
C GLY A 755 -1.68 35.79 26.30
N LYS A 756 -2.11 34.52 26.34
CA LYS A 756 -1.32 33.39 25.89
C LYS A 756 -1.65 33.05 24.43
N LEU A 757 -0.64 33.10 23.57
CA LEU A 757 -0.70 32.63 22.18
C LEU A 757 -0.37 31.14 22.13
N ILE A 758 -1.07 30.44 21.24
CA ILE A 758 -0.85 29.02 20.94
C ILE A 758 -1.01 28.86 19.42
N LEU A 759 -0.14 28.06 18.79
CA LEU A 759 -0.15 27.80 17.35
C LEU A 759 -0.10 29.07 16.46
N GLU A 760 0.50 30.14 16.96
CA GLU A 760 0.54 31.45 16.30
C GLU A 760 1.61 31.56 15.22
N GLU A 761 2.62 30.68 15.24
CA GLU A 761 3.81 30.78 14.38
C GLU A 761 3.47 30.87 12.88
N PRO A 762 2.55 30.05 12.31
CA PRO A 762 2.24 30.12 10.88
C PRO A 762 1.66 31.48 10.46
N ALA A 763 0.81 32.08 11.31
CA ALA A 763 0.26 33.40 11.05
C ALA A 763 1.35 34.49 11.14
N GLN A 764 2.25 34.39 12.12
CA GLN A 764 3.37 35.33 12.26
C GLN A 764 4.37 35.21 11.10
N LEU A 765 4.64 33.99 10.62
CA LEU A 765 5.43 33.73 9.43
C LEU A 765 4.80 34.39 8.20
N LEU A 766 3.48 34.25 8.03
CA LEU A 766 2.77 34.90 6.95
C LEU A 766 2.89 36.43 7.02
N LEU A 767 2.71 37.03 8.21
CA LEU A 767 2.86 38.48 8.41
C LEU A 767 4.28 38.98 8.12
N ALA A 768 5.30 38.21 8.52
CA ALA A 768 6.70 38.55 8.31
C ALA A 768 7.13 38.47 6.83
N ASN A 769 6.44 37.65 6.03
CA ASN A 769 6.76 37.40 4.63
C ASN A 769 5.65 37.92 3.71
N ALA A 770 5.67 39.23 3.44
CA ALA A 770 4.68 39.92 2.62
C ALA A 770 4.69 39.51 1.13
N ASP A 771 5.72 38.79 0.68
CA ASP A 771 5.83 38.23 -0.68
C ASP A 771 4.98 36.97 -0.89
N ILE A 772 4.47 36.36 0.18
CA ILE A 772 3.56 35.21 0.09
C ILE A 772 2.16 35.72 -0.30
N ASP A 773 1.75 35.49 -1.54
CA ASP A 773 0.45 35.97 -2.04
C ASP A 773 -0.71 35.08 -1.57
N MET A 774 -1.00 35.17 -0.27
CA MET A 774 -2.05 34.43 0.40
C MET A 774 -2.97 35.41 1.12
N PRO A 775 -4.12 35.79 0.53
CA PRO A 775 -5.14 36.54 1.23
C PRO A 775 -5.66 35.77 2.44
N PHE A 776 -5.85 36.44 3.57
CA PHE A 776 -6.20 35.75 4.81
C PHE A 776 -7.07 36.60 5.76
N CYS A 777 -7.76 35.91 6.67
CA CYS A 777 -8.40 36.49 7.85
C CYS A 777 -8.42 35.46 8.98
N PHE A 778 -8.89 35.87 10.16
CA PHE A 778 -8.90 35.01 11.35
C PHE A 778 -10.30 34.52 11.73
N CYS A 779 -10.34 33.30 12.25
CA CYS A 779 -11.42 32.77 13.08
C CYS A 779 -10.88 32.56 14.50
N TRP A 780 -11.37 33.34 15.45
CA TRP A 780 -11.00 33.16 16.85
C TRP A 780 -11.68 31.90 17.40
N ALA A 781 -10.86 30.86 17.66
CA ALA A 781 -11.26 29.64 18.32
C ALA A 781 -11.43 29.90 19.83
N ASN A 782 -12.51 30.61 20.18
CA ASN A 782 -12.73 31.17 21.52
C ASN A 782 -13.32 30.16 22.53
N GLU A 783 -13.18 28.86 22.29
CA GLU A 783 -13.53 27.86 23.30
C GLU A 783 -12.37 27.59 24.25
N ASN A 784 -12.63 26.91 25.38
CA ASN A 784 -11.56 26.47 26.27
C ASN A 784 -10.74 25.40 25.57
N TRP A 785 -9.42 25.41 25.78
CA TRP A 785 -8.56 24.31 25.35
C TRP A 785 -8.68 23.19 26.39
N THR A 786 -9.22 22.04 25.98
CA THR A 786 -9.37 20.87 26.85
C THR A 786 -8.50 19.72 26.37
N ARG A 787 -8.31 18.70 27.22
CA ARG A 787 -7.54 17.50 26.82
C ARG A 787 -8.21 16.73 25.67
N ALA A 788 -9.54 16.74 25.60
CA ALA A 788 -10.29 16.36 24.40
C ALA A 788 -10.37 17.56 23.42
N TRP A 789 -10.31 17.29 22.13
CA TRP A 789 -10.24 18.30 21.05
C TRP A 789 -11.55 19.06 20.83
N ASP A 790 -12.65 18.64 21.47
CA ASP A 790 -13.99 19.16 21.26
C ASP A 790 -14.42 20.27 22.24
N GLY A 791 -13.54 20.66 23.16
CA GLY A 791 -13.77 21.73 24.13
C GLY A 791 -14.78 21.41 25.24
N ASN A 792 -15.23 20.14 25.37
CA ASN A 792 -16.36 19.76 26.24
C ASN A 792 -15.99 18.90 27.46
N THR A 793 -14.71 18.63 27.70
CA THR A 793 -14.29 17.87 28.90
C THR A 793 -14.00 18.80 30.09
N GLU A 794 -14.22 18.30 31.32
CA GLU A 794 -13.91 19.04 32.56
C GLU A 794 -12.40 19.27 32.78
N ASP A 795 -11.54 18.58 32.03
CA ASP A 795 -10.08 18.73 32.05
C ASP A 795 -9.63 19.91 31.15
N ILE A 796 -9.86 21.14 31.63
CA ILE A 796 -9.42 22.38 30.97
C ILE A 796 -7.90 22.54 31.13
N LEU A 797 -7.19 22.60 30.00
CA LEU A 797 -5.75 22.86 29.93
C LEU A 797 -5.46 24.37 29.89
N LEU A 798 -6.24 25.12 29.10
CA LEU A 798 -6.22 26.59 29.05
C LEU A 798 -7.66 27.11 28.99
N GLY A 799 -8.06 27.90 29.99
CA GLY A 799 -9.38 28.50 30.05
C GLY A 799 -9.42 29.90 29.42
N GLN A 800 -10.59 30.31 28.96
CA GLN A 800 -10.87 31.68 28.54
C GLN A 800 -11.26 32.56 29.73
N ASP A 801 -10.64 33.74 29.84
CA ASP A 801 -11.09 34.82 30.73
C ASP A 801 -11.61 36.00 29.90
N TYR A 802 -12.94 36.11 29.83
CA TYR A 802 -13.63 37.13 29.06
C TYR A 802 -13.70 38.47 29.81
N SER A 803 -12.61 39.24 29.76
CA SER A 803 -12.48 40.53 30.45
C SER A 803 -12.25 41.69 29.49
N ALA A 804 -12.52 42.93 29.95
CA ALA A 804 -12.22 44.12 29.15
C ALA A 804 -10.72 44.24 28.82
N ALA A 805 -9.83 43.80 29.72
CA ALA A 805 -8.39 43.81 29.48
C ALA A 805 -8.00 42.80 28.40
N ASP A 806 -8.62 41.61 28.40
CA ASP A 806 -8.45 40.60 27.36
C ASP A 806 -8.92 41.11 25.99
N ALA A 807 -10.14 41.68 25.91
CA ALA A 807 -10.68 42.25 24.68
C ALA A 807 -9.71 43.26 24.02
N VAL A 808 -9.13 44.15 24.83
CA VAL A 808 -8.15 45.16 24.37
C VAL A 808 -6.82 44.51 23.97
N ALA A 809 -6.32 43.53 24.73
CA ALA A 809 -5.07 42.86 24.42
C ALA A 809 -5.16 42.06 23.11
N PHE A 810 -6.26 41.32 22.94
CA PHE A 810 -6.55 40.52 21.75
C PHE A 810 -6.59 41.38 20.49
N ILE A 811 -7.37 42.46 20.49
CA ILE A 811 -7.50 43.28 19.28
C ILE A 811 -6.20 44.01 18.95
N ARG A 812 -5.43 44.45 19.96
CA ARG A 812 -4.11 45.06 19.75
C ARG A 812 -3.13 44.11 19.09
N TYR A 813 -3.17 42.82 19.44
CA TYR A 813 -2.38 41.79 18.78
C TYR A 813 -2.77 41.64 17.29
N LEU A 814 -4.05 41.78 16.95
CA LEU A 814 -4.54 41.64 15.57
C LEU A 814 -4.32 42.87 14.67
N ILE A 815 -4.16 44.07 15.25
CA ILE A 815 -3.99 45.33 14.49
C ILE A 815 -2.87 45.29 13.44
N PRO A 816 -1.67 44.74 13.70
CA PRO A 816 -0.63 44.57 12.67
C PRO A 816 -1.12 43.76 11.46
N PHE A 817 -1.84 42.67 11.70
CA PHE A 817 -2.43 41.85 10.63
C PHE A 817 -3.52 42.59 9.88
N PHE A 818 -4.37 43.36 10.56
CA PHE A 818 -5.41 44.16 9.91
C PHE A 818 -4.84 45.25 8.99
N ASN A 819 -3.61 45.69 9.24
CA ASN A 819 -2.89 46.63 8.38
C ASN A 819 -2.24 45.96 7.16
N ASP A 820 -2.07 44.63 7.16
CA ASP A 820 -1.57 43.89 6.00
C ASP A 820 -2.50 44.09 4.80
N SER A 821 -1.93 44.30 3.62
CA SER A 821 -2.69 44.52 2.38
C SER A 821 -3.44 43.27 1.91
N ARG A 822 -2.98 42.08 2.32
CA ARG A 822 -3.60 40.78 2.01
C ARG A 822 -4.75 40.44 2.96
N TYR A 823 -4.92 41.18 4.07
CA TYR A 823 -5.97 40.90 5.04
C TYR A 823 -7.35 41.19 4.44
N ILE A 824 -8.25 40.21 4.51
CA ILE A 824 -9.57 40.27 3.87
C ILE A 824 -10.47 41.29 4.57
N LYS A 825 -11.11 42.16 3.78
CA LYS A 825 -11.92 43.29 4.26
C LYS A 825 -13.27 43.37 3.53
N ILE A 826 -14.33 43.72 4.27
CA ILE A 826 -15.65 44.14 3.74
C ILE A 826 -15.85 45.61 4.09
N ASP A 827 -16.22 46.46 3.14
CA ASP A 827 -16.39 47.91 3.35
C ASP A 827 -15.15 48.62 3.98
N GLY A 828 -13.96 48.05 3.76
CA GLY A 828 -12.69 48.47 4.37
C GLY A 828 -12.53 48.10 5.84
N ARG A 829 -13.41 47.28 6.41
CA ARG A 829 -13.37 46.73 7.77
C ARG A 829 -12.72 45.34 7.73
N ALA A 830 -11.75 45.08 8.61
CA ALA A 830 -11.09 43.77 8.73
C ALA A 830 -12.10 42.69 9.14
N VAL A 831 -12.19 41.59 8.36
CA VAL A 831 -13.09 40.48 8.68
C VAL A 831 -12.51 39.66 9.83
N LEU A 832 -13.34 39.36 10.84
CA LEU A 832 -12.99 38.52 11.98
C LEU A 832 -14.13 37.56 12.29
N PHE A 833 -13.87 36.25 12.22
CA PHE A 833 -14.83 35.22 12.59
C PHE A 833 -14.72 34.88 14.08
N ILE A 834 -15.85 34.56 14.71
CA ILE A 834 -15.93 34.13 16.10
C ILE A 834 -16.56 32.75 16.14
N TYR A 835 -15.81 31.75 16.62
CA TYR A 835 -16.20 30.34 16.54
C TYR A 835 -17.39 29.97 17.42
N ARG A 836 -17.43 30.46 18.66
CA ARG A 836 -18.47 30.16 19.64
C ARG A 836 -18.99 31.46 20.30
N PRO A 837 -19.76 32.29 19.56
CA PRO A 837 -20.26 33.57 20.07
C PRO A 837 -21.02 33.45 21.40
N SER A 838 -21.75 32.35 21.59
CA SER A 838 -22.53 32.05 22.81
C SER A 838 -21.71 31.90 24.09
N SER A 839 -20.38 31.75 24.00
CA SER A 839 -19.49 31.67 25.16
C SER A 839 -19.03 33.03 25.66
N ILE A 840 -19.18 34.09 24.88
CA ILE A 840 -18.80 35.45 25.28
C ILE A 840 -19.92 36.03 26.15
N PRO A 841 -19.70 36.28 27.45
CA PRO A 841 -20.78 36.73 28.35
C PRO A 841 -21.34 38.10 27.98
N ASP A 842 -20.49 39.00 27.50
CA ASP A 842 -20.83 40.34 27.04
C ASP A 842 -20.12 40.65 25.71
N ALA A 843 -20.73 40.20 24.61
CA ALA A 843 -20.19 40.42 23.27
C ALA A 843 -20.15 41.91 22.91
N GLN A 844 -21.11 42.71 23.38
CA GLN A 844 -21.15 44.15 23.07
C GLN A 844 -19.94 44.88 23.66
N LEU A 845 -19.55 44.55 24.89
CA LEU A 845 -18.34 45.09 25.51
C LEU A 845 -17.09 44.85 24.64
N TYR A 846 -16.93 43.63 24.12
CA TYR A 846 -15.80 43.30 23.24
C TYR A 846 -15.84 44.13 21.95
N LEU A 847 -16.99 44.20 21.30
CA LEU A 847 -17.17 44.95 20.06
C LEU A 847 -16.88 46.45 20.23
N ASP A 848 -17.36 47.06 21.32
CA ASP A 848 -17.14 48.47 21.62
C ASP A 848 -15.66 48.79 21.85
N LEU A 849 -14.97 47.93 22.62
CA LEU A 849 -13.54 48.07 22.88
C LEU A 849 -12.71 47.86 21.62
N TRP A 850 -13.07 46.88 20.78
CA TRP A 850 -12.41 46.65 19.50
C TRP A 850 -12.59 47.83 18.54
N GLU A 851 -13.79 48.41 18.47
CA GLU A 851 -14.03 49.64 17.71
C GLU A 851 -13.14 50.78 18.20
N GLN A 852 -13.08 51.02 19.51
CA GLN A 852 -12.25 52.07 20.10
C GLN A 852 -10.76 51.90 19.75
N GLU A 853 -10.20 50.70 19.93
CA GLU A 853 -8.78 50.43 19.69
C GLU A 853 -8.44 50.46 18.19
N CYS A 854 -9.31 49.93 17.32
CA CYS A 854 -9.11 50.02 15.87
C CYS A 854 -9.17 51.48 15.38
N LEU A 855 -10.13 52.29 15.86
CA LEU A 855 -10.22 53.71 15.52
C LEU A 855 -8.99 54.48 15.99
N ALA A 856 -8.46 54.19 17.18
CA ALA A 856 -7.23 54.77 17.68
C ALA A 856 -6.00 54.43 16.81
N ALA A 857 -6.00 53.26 16.18
CA ALA A 857 -4.99 52.82 15.23
C ALA A 857 -5.25 53.27 13.76
N GLY A 858 -6.28 54.08 13.51
CA GLY A 858 -6.61 54.57 12.17
C GLY A 858 -7.34 53.54 11.27
N LEU A 859 -7.85 52.46 11.87
CA LEU A 859 -8.64 51.43 11.20
C LEU A 859 -10.14 51.63 11.47
N LYS A 860 -10.99 51.13 10.58
CA LYS A 860 -12.43 51.01 10.87
C LYS A 860 -12.65 49.86 11.87
N LYS A 861 -13.78 49.90 12.57
CA LYS A 861 -14.21 48.77 13.42
C LYS A 861 -14.23 47.45 12.63
N PRO A 862 -13.81 46.30 13.21
CA PRO A 862 -13.81 45.01 12.52
C PRO A 862 -15.19 44.61 12.02
N TYR A 863 -15.29 43.87 10.91
CA TYR A 863 -16.51 43.23 10.43
C TYR A 863 -16.60 41.83 11.03
N VAL A 864 -17.49 41.63 11.99
CA VAL A 864 -17.49 40.43 12.83
C VAL A 864 -18.52 39.43 12.34
N VAL A 865 -18.06 38.19 12.11
CA VAL A 865 -18.87 37.09 11.58
C VAL A 865 -19.07 36.02 12.65
N ALA A 866 -20.32 35.76 13.02
CA ALA A 866 -20.70 34.70 13.95
C ALA A 866 -20.71 33.34 13.24
N VAL A 867 -19.93 32.37 13.71
CA VAL A 867 -20.12 30.97 13.31
C VAL A 867 -21.40 30.46 13.97
N LEU A 868 -22.40 30.08 13.17
CA LEU A 868 -23.71 29.69 13.65
C LEU A 868 -23.69 28.24 14.15
N THR A 869 -23.09 28.04 15.31
CA THR A 869 -22.90 26.75 15.96
C THR A 869 -23.09 26.86 17.48
N ARG A 870 -23.29 25.72 18.15
CA ARG A 870 -23.40 25.52 19.60
C ARG A 870 -24.24 26.58 20.31
N GLY A 871 -25.48 26.73 19.83
CA GLY A 871 -26.48 27.66 20.38
C GLY A 871 -26.51 29.07 19.76
N ALA A 872 -25.59 29.39 18.83
CA ALA A 872 -25.68 30.60 18.02
C ALA A 872 -26.57 30.36 16.78
N LEU A 873 -27.78 30.93 16.78
CA LEU A 873 -28.74 30.79 15.67
C LEU A 873 -28.81 32.02 14.76
N SER A 874 -28.39 33.18 15.27
CA SER A 874 -28.34 34.43 14.49
C SER A 874 -27.21 35.33 15.02
N PRO A 875 -26.59 36.15 14.14
CA PRO A 875 -25.55 37.08 14.55
C PRO A 875 -26.07 38.27 15.38
N GLU A 876 -27.34 38.66 15.20
CA GLU A 876 -27.95 39.78 15.94
C GLU A 876 -27.97 39.53 17.45
N ALA A 877 -28.13 38.27 17.86
CA ALA A 877 -28.12 37.87 19.28
C ALA A 877 -26.80 38.24 19.98
N PHE A 878 -25.73 38.49 19.23
CA PHE A 878 -24.40 38.84 19.71
C PHE A 878 -23.90 40.19 19.16
N ALA A 879 -24.79 40.99 18.57
CA ALA A 879 -24.48 42.27 17.92
C ALA A 879 -23.41 42.18 16.81
N MET A 880 -23.28 41.03 16.15
CA MET A 880 -22.32 40.78 15.07
C MET A 880 -22.92 41.13 13.69
N ASP A 881 -22.06 41.33 12.68
CA ASP A 881 -22.47 41.87 11.38
C ASP A 881 -23.06 40.81 10.42
N ALA A 882 -22.63 39.55 10.55
CA ALA A 882 -23.03 38.46 9.66
C ALA A 882 -22.95 37.10 10.37
N GLY A 883 -23.67 36.12 9.84
CA GLY A 883 -23.60 34.72 10.27
C GLY A 883 -22.98 33.84 9.18
N VAL A 884 -22.24 32.81 9.58
CA VAL A 884 -21.74 31.78 8.66
C VAL A 884 -22.26 30.40 9.03
N GLU A 885 -22.69 29.66 8.02
CA GLU A 885 -23.11 28.27 8.11
C GLU A 885 -21.95 27.38 8.60
N ARG A 886 -22.20 26.56 9.63
CA ARG A 886 -21.32 25.44 9.97
C ARG A 886 -22.03 24.15 9.58
N VAL A 887 -21.63 23.58 8.44
CA VAL A 887 -22.15 22.30 7.95
C VAL A 887 -22.08 21.21 9.03
N LEU A 888 -21.05 21.24 9.88
CA LEU A 888 -20.78 20.19 10.85
C LEU A 888 -21.74 20.11 12.04
N HIS A 889 -22.38 21.22 12.45
CA HIS A 889 -22.76 21.38 13.86
C HIS A 889 -23.63 20.24 14.39
N ASP A 890 -24.59 19.69 13.63
CA ASP A 890 -25.24 18.40 13.93
C ASP A 890 -25.70 17.72 12.62
N TRP A 891 -24.87 17.90 11.58
CA TRP A 891 -24.98 17.62 10.14
C TRP A 891 -26.29 17.74 9.38
N THR A 892 -27.41 17.27 9.91
CA THR A 892 -28.73 17.54 9.31
C THR A 892 -29.82 17.65 10.38
N SER A 893 -29.43 17.64 11.66
CA SER A 893 -30.33 17.57 12.81
C SER A 893 -31.35 16.43 12.68
N GLY A 894 -30.92 15.28 12.15
CA GLY A 894 -31.75 14.10 11.89
C GLY A 894 -32.45 14.08 10.52
N GLY A 895 -32.18 15.06 9.65
CA GLY A 895 -32.71 15.13 8.28
C GLY A 895 -32.15 14.07 7.32
N VAL A 896 -30.98 13.50 7.64
CA VAL A 896 -30.33 12.39 6.93
C VAL A 896 -30.05 11.27 7.91
N SER A 897 -30.43 10.05 7.52
CA SER A 897 -30.27 8.86 8.36
C SER A 897 -28.87 8.26 8.21
N PRO A 898 -28.27 7.75 9.29
CA PRO A 898 -27.00 7.04 9.20
C PRO A 898 -27.15 5.71 8.46
N ILE A 899 -26.07 5.28 7.82
CA ILE A 899 -25.98 4.05 7.04
C ILE A 899 -25.19 2.95 7.76
N ASN A 900 -24.90 3.10 9.06
CA ASN A 900 -24.10 2.15 9.85
C ASN A 900 -24.55 0.69 9.68
N GLU A 901 -25.87 0.43 9.65
CA GLU A 901 -26.42 -0.94 9.53
C GLU A 901 -26.15 -1.61 8.17
N SER A 902 -25.73 -0.84 7.16
CA SER A 902 -25.42 -1.33 5.82
C SER A 902 -23.93 -1.56 5.56
N LEU A 903 -23.08 -1.28 6.55
CA LEU A 903 -21.62 -1.32 6.43
C LEU A 903 -21.04 -2.53 7.19
N ASP A 904 -20.01 -3.14 6.61
CA ASP A 904 -19.29 -4.26 7.20
C ASP A 904 -18.17 -3.77 8.12
N PHE A 905 -18.53 -3.42 9.35
CA PHE A 905 -17.57 -2.97 10.38
C PHE A 905 -16.67 -4.10 10.90
N PHE A 906 -15.39 -3.78 11.12
CA PHE A 906 -14.44 -4.72 11.72
C PHE A 906 -14.60 -4.82 13.25
N GLU A 907 -15.10 -3.75 13.87
CA GLU A 907 -15.46 -3.63 15.28
C GLU A 907 -16.73 -2.80 15.46
N PRO A 908 -17.51 -2.99 16.54
CA PRO A 908 -18.67 -2.14 16.81
C PRO A 908 -18.29 -0.65 16.82
N CYS A 909 -18.96 0.13 15.97
CA CYS A 909 -18.82 1.58 15.90
C CYS A 909 -20.01 2.23 16.62
N THR A 910 -19.73 3.12 17.57
CA THR A 910 -20.72 3.91 18.32
C THR A 910 -20.97 5.28 17.69
N GLY A 911 -20.07 5.72 16.80
CA GLY A 911 -20.23 6.91 15.98
C GLY A 911 -21.25 6.77 14.85
N SER A 912 -21.31 7.76 13.97
CA SER A 912 -22.34 7.86 12.92
C SER A 912 -21.74 8.04 11.54
N VAL A 913 -22.18 7.23 10.58
CA VAL A 913 -21.79 7.31 9.17
C VAL A 913 -22.96 7.84 8.36
N LEU A 914 -22.84 9.03 7.79
CA LEU A 914 -23.87 9.61 6.91
C LEU A 914 -23.48 9.46 5.43
N PRO A 915 -24.44 9.19 4.53
CA PRO A 915 -24.18 9.20 3.09
C PRO A 915 -23.94 10.64 2.59
N TYR A 916 -22.78 10.89 1.97
CA TYR A 916 -22.34 12.23 1.55
C TYR A 916 -23.34 12.89 0.57
N GLN A 917 -23.86 12.13 -0.40
CA GLN A 917 -24.86 12.62 -1.36
C GLN A 917 -26.09 13.20 -0.65
N ASP A 918 -26.62 12.52 0.36
CA ASP A 918 -27.84 12.96 1.03
C ASP A 918 -27.60 14.24 1.85
N VAL A 919 -26.38 14.40 2.38
CA VAL A 919 -25.95 15.64 3.04
C VAL A 919 -25.85 16.79 2.03
N VAL A 920 -25.21 16.56 0.87
CA VAL A 920 -25.16 17.53 -0.24
C VAL A 920 -26.56 17.96 -0.65
N ASP A 921 -27.46 17.00 -0.83
CA ASP A 921 -28.85 17.20 -1.20
C ASP A 921 -29.60 18.03 -0.14
N PHE A 922 -29.42 17.69 1.14
CA PHE A 922 -30.03 18.41 2.25
C PHE A 922 -29.64 19.88 2.24
N TYR A 923 -28.34 20.19 2.17
CA TYR A 923 -27.84 21.57 2.17
C TYR A 923 -28.16 22.33 0.87
N SER A 924 -28.13 21.65 -0.27
CA SER A 924 -28.41 22.27 -1.58
C SER A 924 -29.87 22.68 -1.74
N ARG A 925 -30.80 21.97 -1.08
CA ARG A 925 -32.25 22.28 -1.12
C ARG A 925 -32.65 23.44 -0.21
N GLN A 926 -31.80 23.84 0.74
CA GLN A 926 -32.07 25.00 1.59
C GLN A 926 -32.09 26.27 0.74
N SER A 927 -33.28 26.88 0.63
CA SER A 927 -33.51 28.08 -0.20
C SER A 927 -34.14 29.23 0.58
N ASP A 928 -34.35 29.07 1.88
CA ASP A 928 -34.91 30.11 2.74
C ASP A 928 -33.93 31.28 2.87
N THR A 929 -34.38 32.47 2.47
CA THR A 929 -33.66 33.72 2.69
C THR A 929 -33.60 34.02 4.19
N LYS A 930 -32.41 34.36 4.71
CA LYS A 930 -32.23 34.82 6.09
C LYS A 930 -32.40 36.34 6.16
N ASP A 931 -32.87 36.83 7.31
CA ASP A 931 -33.04 38.27 7.58
C ASP A 931 -31.70 39.01 7.81
N PHE A 932 -30.57 38.30 7.67
CA PHE A 932 -29.22 38.79 7.94
C PHE A 932 -28.24 38.31 6.88
N THR A 933 -27.04 38.92 6.83
CA THR A 933 -25.99 38.48 5.90
C THR A 933 -25.52 37.08 6.28
N TYR A 934 -25.77 36.11 5.41
CA TYR A 934 -25.52 34.70 5.64
C TYR A 934 -24.52 34.14 4.64
N PHE A 935 -23.34 33.76 5.11
CA PHE A 935 -22.33 33.07 4.30
C PHE A 935 -22.55 31.56 4.38
N ARG A 936 -22.56 30.90 3.23
CA ARG A 936 -22.73 29.44 3.14
C ARG A 936 -21.38 28.72 3.23
N SER A 937 -21.43 27.45 3.62
CA SER A 937 -20.25 26.61 3.73
C SER A 937 -20.45 25.26 3.05
N VAL A 938 -19.37 24.68 2.54
CA VAL A 938 -19.31 23.32 1.99
C VAL A 938 -18.13 22.55 2.62
N VAL A 939 -18.09 21.23 2.46
CA VAL A 939 -16.96 20.38 2.86
C VAL A 939 -16.62 19.40 1.74
N PRO A 940 -15.33 19.09 1.44
CA PRO A 940 -14.98 18.08 0.44
C PRO A 940 -15.30 16.66 0.93
N THR A 941 -15.08 16.40 2.21
CA THR A 941 -15.50 15.21 2.94
C THR A 941 -15.40 15.52 4.44
N TRP A 942 -15.66 14.53 5.29
CA TRP A 942 -15.30 14.58 6.70
C TRP A 942 -15.19 13.18 7.27
N ASP A 943 -14.14 12.95 8.03
CA ASP A 943 -13.86 11.73 8.76
C ASP A 943 -12.91 12.01 9.92
N ASN A 944 -13.43 12.04 11.14
CA ASN A 944 -12.63 12.28 12.35
C ASN A 944 -12.16 11.00 13.06
N THR A 945 -12.06 9.88 12.32
CA THR A 945 -11.55 8.59 12.81
C THR A 945 -10.17 8.71 13.46
N ALA A 946 -9.28 9.54 12.90
CA ALA A 946 -7.94 9.75 13.45
C ALA A 946 -7.95 10.33 14.88
N ARG A 947 -9.03 11.02 15.28
CA ARG A 947 -9.19 11.62 16.62
C ARG A 947 -10.02 10.75 17.57
N TYR A 948 -11.03 10.04 17.07
CA TYR A 948 -12.05 9.40 17.92
C TYR A 948 -12.23 7.88 17.71
N GLY A 949 -11.52 7.26 16.76
CA GLY A 949 -11.63 5.82 16.50
C GLY A 949 -13.08 5.39 16.28
N GLN A 950 -13.56 4.40 17.05
CA GLN A 950 -14.91 3.84 16.93
C GLN A 950 -16.05 4.83 17.29
N GLU A 951 -15.74 5.99 17.87
CA GLU A 951 -16.72 7.06 18.17
C GLU A 951 -16.83 8.11 17.06
N ALA A 952 -16.16 7.90 15.92
CA ALA A 952 -16.07 8.87 14.85
C ALA A 952 -17.38 9.17 14.12
N TYR A 953 -17.52 10.42 13.68
CA TYR A 953 -18.53 10.87 12.75
C TYR A 953 -17.89 11.04 11.38
N LEU A 954 -18.48 10.46 10.34
CA LEU A 954 -17.92 10.52 8.99
C LEU A 954 -18.98 10.59 7.89
N LEU A 955 -18.60 11.19 6.76
CA LEU A 955 -19.36 11.21 5.52
C LEU A 955 -18.81 10.15 4.57
N HIS A 956 -19.64 9.18 4.20
CA HIS A 956 -19.25 8.09 3.32
C HIS A 956 -19.74 8.32 1.89
N GLY A 957 -18.90 7.98 0.91
CA GLY A 957 -19.22 8.10 -0.52
C GLY A 957 -19.02 9.50 -1.10
N SER A 958 -18.15 10.33 -0.52
CA SER A 958 -17.77 11.60 -1.15
C SER A 958 -17.01 11.37 -2.46
N THR A 959 -17.29 12.22 -3.46
CA THR A 959 -16.55 12.26 -4.72
C THR A 959 -16.35 13.71 -5.17
N PRO A 960 -15.30 14.00 -5.97
CA PRO A 960 -15.08 15.35 -6.52
C PRO A 960 -16.26 15.88 -7.33
N ALA A 961 -17.00 15.01 -8.02
CA ALA A 961 -18.19 15.39 -8.78
C ALA A 961 -19.32 15.91 -7.88
N LEU A 962 -19.60 15.23 -6.76
CA LEU A 962 -20.62 15.65 -5.80
C LEU A 962 -20.22 16.92 -5.07
N PHE A 963 -18.94 17.05 -4.72
CA PHE A 963 -18.41 18.29 -4.16
C PHE A 963 -18.54 19.46 -5.14
N GLN A 964 -18.18 19.27 -6.42
CA GLN A 964 -18.35 20.29 -7.45
C GLN A 964 -19.81 20.72 -7.59
N GLN A 965 -20.74 19.76 -7.66
CA GLN A 965 -22.17 20.03 -7.76
C GLN A 965 -22.68 20.88 -6.57
N TRP A 966 -22.24 20.55 -5.35
CA TRP A 966 -22.61 21.31 -4.16
C TRP A 966 -22.07 22.74 -4.21
N LEU A 967 -20.81 22.91 -4.63
CA LEU A 967 -20.18 24.22 -4.76
C LEU A 967 -20.86 25.07 -5.84
N GLU A 968 -21.18 24.51 -7.02
CA GLU A 968 -21.91 25.20 -8.09
C GLU A 968 -23.27 25.72 -7.61
N SER A 969 -24.04 24.88 -6.92
CA SER A 969 -25.31 25.29 -6.31
C SER A 969 -25.12 26.45 -5.33
N THR A 970 -24.07 26.39 -4.51
CA THR A 970 -23.74 27.42 -3.52
C THR A 970 -23.27 28.72 -4.17
N ILE A 971 -22.52 28.66 -5.28
CA ILE A 971 -22.14 29.82 -6.11
C ILE A 971 -23.38 30.55 -6.60
N HIS A 972 -24.32 29.84 -7.21
CA HIS A 972 -25.56 30.43 -7.72
C HIS A 972 -26.38 31.10 -6.62
N GLN A 973 -26.54 30.45 -5.47
CA GLN A 973 -27.28 31.01 -4.33
C GLN A 973 -26.58 32.26 -3.76
N THR A 974 -25.25 32.21 -3.63
CA THR A 974 -24.44 33.33 -3.12
C THR A 974 -24.56 34.55 -4.03
N GLN A 975 -24.50 34.35 -5.35
CA GLN A 975 -24.67 35.45 -6.32
C GLN A 975 -26.08 36.05 -6.30
N ALA A 976 -27.10 35.23 -6.03
CA ALA A 976 -28.49 35.66 -5.96
C ALA A 976 -28.84 36.40 -4.65
N THR A 977 -28.15 36.10 -3.55
CA THR A 977 -28.52 36.58 -2.20
C THR A 977 -27.58 37.66 -1.66
N LEU A 978 -26.32 37.71 -2.09
CA LEU A 978 -25.30 38.61 -1.54
C LEU A 978 -24.77 39.64 -2.56
N PRO A 979 -24.46 40.87 -2.12
CA PRO A 979 -23.80 41.87 -2.96
C PRO A 979 -22.35 41.49 -3.25
N LYS A 980 -21.83 41.91 -4.42
CA LYS A 980 -20.54 41.47 -4.99
C LYS A 980 -19.34 41.59 -4.05
N ASP A 981 -19.31 42.60 -3.19
CA ASP A 981 -18.19 42.86 -2.29
C ASP A 981 -18.02 41.77 -1.21
N ARG A 982 -19.09 41.05 -0.85
CA ARG A 982 -19.14 40.06 0.24
C ARG A 982 -19.68 38.68 -0.16
N ARG A 983 -19.58 38.31 -1.44
CA ARG A 983 -19.94 36.96 -1.92
C ARG A 983 -18.91 35.92 -1.49
N PHE A 984 -18.90 35.60 -0.20
CA PHE A 984 -18.03 34.58 0.37
C PHE A 984 -18.73 33.22 0.44
N ILE A 985 -17.99 32.18 0.07
CA ILE A 985 -18.34 30.77 0.33
C ILE A 985 -17.20 30.18 1.14
N LEU A 986 -17.52 29.49 2.23
CA LEU A 986 -16.51 28.85 3.05
C LEU A 986 -16.38 27.36 2.69
N VAL A 987 -15.15 26.86 2.70
CA VAL A 987 -14.84 25.44 2.59
C VAL A 987 -14.17 25.02 3.88
N ASN A 988 -14.73 23.99 4.53
CA ASN A 988 -14.04 23.34 5.63
C ASN A 988 -13.46 22.01 5.12
N ALA A 989 -12.16 21.92 4.84
CA ALA A 989 -11.10 22.92 5.07
C ALA A 989 -9.97 22.82 4.04
N TRP A 990 -8.96 23.68 4.17
CA TRP A 990 -7.71 23.57 3.41
C TRP A 990 -6.94 22.31 3.84
N ASN A 991 -6.66 22.16 5.13
CA ASN A 991 -5.73 21.16 5.69
C ASN A 991 -6.19 20.51 7.01
N GLU A 992 -7.49 20.28 7.25
CA GLU A 992 -7.98 19.52 8.42
C GLU A 992 -7.82 17.99 8.21
N TRP A 993 -6.58 17.51 8.11
CA TRP A 993 -6.25 16.12 7.75
C TRP A 993 -6.79 15.07 8.73
N ALA A 994 -6.76 15.32 10.05
CA ALA A 994 -7.27 14.37 11.04
C ALA A 994 -8.81 14.32 11.09
N GLU A 995 -9.49 15.22 10.38
CA GLU A 995 -10.93 15.18 10.14
C GLU A 995 -11.23 14.82 8.68
N GLY A 996 -10.23 14.35 7.90
CA GLY A 996 -10.34 14.02 6.48
C GLY A 996 -10.74 15.21 5.58
N ALA A 997 -11.02 16.38 6.15
CA ALA A 997 -11.66 17.52 5.51
C ALA A 997 -10.61 18.45 4.89
N HIS A 998 -9.75 17.92 4.00
CA HIS A 998 -8.70 18.67 3.34
C HIS A 998 -9.00 18.90 1.85
N LEU A 999 -8.64 20.07 1.35
CA LEU A 999 -8.53 20.38 -0.08
C LEU A 999 -7.13 20.08 -0.60
N GLU A 1000 -6.13 20.06 0.29
CA GLU A 1000 -4.78 19.66 -0.07
C GLU A 1000 -4.76 18.29 -0.76
N PRO A 1001 -3.92 18.11 -1.78
CA PRO A 1001 -3.92 16.90 -2.58
C PRO A 1001 -3.47 15.68 -1.78
N ASP A 1002 -4.12 14.54 -2.00
CA ASP A 1002 -3.78 13.25 -1.40
C ASP A 1002 -3.37 12.21 -2.45
N SER A 1003 -2.92 11.05 -2.01
CA SER A 1003 -2.48 9.98 -2.91
C SER A 1003 -3.61 9.35 -3.72
N ARG A 1004 -4.87 9.48 -3.30
CA ARG A 1004 -6.01 8.78 -3.92
C ARG A 1004 -6.73 9.62 -4.96
N PHE A 1005 -7.02 10.86 -4.61
CA PHE A 1005 -7.77 11.84 -5.40
C PHE A 1005 -6.84 12.82 -6.13
N GLY A 1006 -5.55 12.85 -5.80
CA GLY A 1006 -4.61 13.81 -6.37
C GLY A 1006 -5.12 15.23 -6.14
N TYR A 1007 -5.26 15.99 -7.22
CA TYR A 1007 -5.72 17.38 -7.20
C TYR A 1007 -7.20 17.56 -7.51
N SER A 1008 -7.99 16.48 -7.60
CA SER A 1008 -9.37 16.54 -8.11
C SER A 1008 -10.33 17.45 -7.31
N TYR A 1009 -10.18 17.57 -5.98
CA TYR A 1009 -10.97 18.51 -5.18
C TYR A 1009 -10.61 19.98 -5.44
N LEU A 1010 -9.32 20.29 -5.63
CA LEU A 1010 -8.88 21.64 -6.05
C LEU A 1010 -9.33 21.94 -7.48
N ASN A 1011 -9.23 20.97 -8.38
CA ASN A 1011 -9.71 21.10 -9.74
C ASN A 1011 -11.24 21.26 -9.79
N ALA A 1012 -11.99 20.63 -8.89
CA ALA A 1012 -13.43 20.82 -8.76
C ALA A 1012 -13.79 22.27 -8.38
N ILE A 1013 -13.03 22.93 -7.51
CA ILE A 1013 -13.19 24.36 -7.23
C ILE A 1013 -12.96 25.19 -8.49
N GLY A 1014 -11.83 24.94 -9.18
CA GLY A 1014 -11.50 25.66 -10.41
C GLY A 1014 -12.55 25.48 -11.51
N ARG A 1015 -13.06 24.26 -11.69
CA ARG A 1015 -14.15 23.95 -12.63
C ARG A 1015 -15.44 24.69 -12.28
N ALA A 1016 -15.86 24.65 -11.02
CA ALA A 1016 -17.07 25.33 -10.55
C ALA A 1016 -16.98 26.85 -10.79
N LEU A 1017 -15.84 27.47 -10.43
CA LEU A 1017 -15.60 28.90 -10.64
C LEU A 1017 -15.45 29.30 -12.11
N SER A 1018 -15.04 28.36 -12.97
CA SER A 1018 -14.94 28.56 -14.42
C SER A 1018 -16.22 28.17 -15.18
N ALA A 1019 -17.30 27.77 -14.49
CA ALA A 1019 -18.54 27.27 -15.08
C ALA A 1019 -18.31 26.08 -16.04
N ARG A 1020 -17.39 25.18 -15.70
CA ARG A 1020 -17.08 23.95 -16.44
C ARG A 1020 -17.73 22.77 -15.75
N LEU A 1021 -18.58 22.04 -16.47
CA LEU A 1021 -19.18 20.80 -15.96
C LEU A 1021 -18.11 19.78 -15.59
N TYR A 1022 -18.38 19.01 -14.54
CA TYR A 1022 -17.58 17.82 -14.25
C TYR A 1022 -17.68 16.86 -15.43
N GLN A 1023 -16.54 16.43 -15.95
CA GLN A 1023 -16.47 15.39 -16.97
C GLN A 1023 -15.78 14.19 -16.32
N ASP A 1024 -16.54 13.11 -16.07
CA ASP A 1024 -16.00 11.79 -15.64
C ASP A 1024 -14.99 11.21 -16.64
N ASP A 1025 -14.88 11.85 -17.79
CA ASP A 1025 -14.10 11.48 -18.94
C ASP A 1025 -12.58 11.63 -18.76
N PHE A 1026 -12.06 12.29 -17.73
CA PHE A 1026 -10.60 12.51 -17.64
C PHE A 1026 -9.78 11.20 -17.56
N ASN A 1027 -10.39 10.10 -17.09
CA ASN A 1027 -9.81 8.74 -17.16
C ASN A 1027 -10.46 7.82 -18.20
N VAL A 1028 -11.52 8.27 -18.90
CA VAL A 1028 -12.28 7.47 -19.89
C VAL A 1028 -12.09 7.96 -21.33
N GLN A 1029 -11.64 9.20 -21.54
CA GLN A 1029 -11.47 9.87 -22.84
C GLN A 1029 -10.03 10.07 -23.29
N HIS A 1030 -9.03 9.52 -22.61
CA HIS A 1030 -7.72 9.33 -23.25
C HIS A 1030 -7.85 8.23 -24.33
N GLN A 1031 -8.47 8.60 -25.46
CA GLN A 1031 -8.37 7.84 -26.69
C GLN A 1031 -6.90 7.83 -27.09
N ILE A 1032 -6.38 6.65 -27.39
CA ILE A 1032 -5.01 6.54 -27.88
C ILE A 1032 -4.91 7.41 -29.16
N PRO A 1033 -3.93 8.34 -29.25
CA PRO A 1033 -3.85 9.27 -30.37
C PRO A 1033 -3.84 8.54 -31.72
N LYS A 1034 -4.62 9.03 -32.69
CA LYS A 1034 -4.61 8.48 -34.05
C LYS A 1034 -3.20 8.50 -34.62
N GLY A 1035 -2.63 7.32 -34.89
CA GLY A 1035 -1.28 7.16 -35.41
C GLY A 1035 -0.22 6.79 -34.36
N CYS A 1036 -0.62 6.58 -33.10
CA CYS A 1036 0.23 6.03 -32.04
C CYS A 1036 0.86 4.71 -32.49
N ARG A 1037 2.20 4.61 -32.38
CA ARG A 1037 2.96 3.39 -32.66
C ARG A 1037 3.32 2.66 -31.37
N LEU A 1038 2.80 1.45 -31.20
CA LEU A 1038 3.03 0.57 -30.06
C LEU A 1038 3.94 -0.58 -30.49
N GLN A 1039 5.08 -0.76 -29.82
CA GLN A 1039 5.93 -1.93 -30.03
C GLN A 1039 5.74 -2.92 -28.90
N LEU A 1040 5.33 -4.16 -29.20
CA LEU A 1040 5.26 -5.27 -28.26
C LEU A 1040 6.55 -6.09 -28.33
N SER A 1041 7.28 -6.18 -27.23
CA SER A 1041 8.34 -7.18 -27.06
C SER A 1041 7.79 -8.35 -26.24
N PHE A 1042 8.37 -9.54 -26.42
CA PHE A 1042 7.98 -10.72 -25.65
C PHE A 1042 9.22 -11.36 -25.04
N PRO A 1043 9.19 -11.78 -23.76
CA PRO A 1043 10.27 -12.55 -23.15
C PRO A 1043 10.50 -13.86 -23.93
N ALA A 1044 11.76 -14.28 -24.06
CA ALA A 1044 12.13 -15.48 -24.81
C ALA A 1044 11.32 -16.73 -24.38
N VAL A 1045 11.06 -16.88 -23.07
CA VAL A 1045 10.25 -17.97 -22.50
C VAL A 1045 8.81 -17.98 -23.03
N MET A 1046 8.22 -16.80 -23.24
CA MET A 1046 6.87 -16.68 -23.79
C MET A 1046 6.87 -16.99 -25.29
N VAL A 1047 7.89 -16.52 -26.02
CA VAL A 1047 8.10 -16.84 -27.43
C VAL A 1047 8.26 -18.36 -27.61
N ASP A 1048 9.04 -19.02 -26.76
CA ASP A 1048 9.25 -20.47 -26.78
C ASP A 1048 7.97 -21.24 -26.45
N LYS A 1049 7.20 -20.80 -25.44
CA LYS A 1049 5.90 -21.41 -25.10
C LYS A 1049 4.88 -21.27 -26.22
N LEU A 1050 4.79 -20.10 -26.84
CA LEU A 1050 3.88 -19.86 -27.98
C LEU A 1050 4.36 -20.60 -29.23
N ALA A 1051 5.66 -20.80 -29.41
CA ALA A 1051 6.19 -21.65 -30.48
C ALA A 1051 5.88 -23.14 -30.25
N ALA A 1052 5.86 -23.59 -28.99
CA ALA A 1052 5.58 -24.97 -28.62
C ALA A 1052 4.08 -25.33 -28.67
N ASP A 1053 3.18 -24.36 -28.49
CA ASP A 1053 1.72 -24.56 -28.53
C ASP A 1053 1.05 -23.68 -29.60
N SER A 1054 0.78 -24.29 -30.75
CA SER A 1054 0.17 -23.61 -31.90
C SER A 1054 -1.29 -23.20 -31.69
N ALA A 1055 -2.03 -23.84 -30.78
CA ALA A 1055 -3.39 -23.45 -30.44
C ALA A 1055 -3.39 -22.22 -29.51
N LEU A 1056 -2.48 -22.18 -28.54
CA LEU A 1056 -2.24 -21.03 -27.69
C LEU A 1056 -1.76 -19.82 -28.52
N LYS A 1057 -0.82 -20.04 -29.44
CA LYS A 1057 -0.35 -19.01 -30.38
C LYS A 1057 -1.48 -18.42 -31.21
N ALA A 1058 -2.34 -19.26 -31.79
CA ALA A 1058 -3.48 -18.81 -32.59
C ALA A 1058 -4.49 -17.99 -31.76
N ARG A 1059 -4.79 -18.40 -30.53
CA ARG A 1059 -5.67 -17.66 -29.61
C ARG A 1059 -5.08 -16.32 -29.20
N PHE A 1060 -3.78 -16.30 -28.92
CA PHE A 1060 -3.04 -15.09 -28.55
C PHE A 1060 -3.04 -14.06 -29.68
N VAL A 1061 -2.70 -14.50 -30.91
CA VAL A 1061 -2.73 -13.65 -32.12
C VAL A 1061 -4.15 -13.17 -32.42
N ALA A 1062 -5.16 -14.03 -32.31
CA ALA A 1062 -6.55 -13.64 -32.52
C ALA A 1062 -7.03 -12.59 -31.49
N GLY A 1063 -6.59 -12.69 -30.23
CA GLY A 1063 -6.89 -11.70 -29.19
C GLY A 1063 -6.29 -10.33 -29.49
N LEU A 1064 -5.04 -10.29 -29.95
CA LEU A 1064 -4.41 -9.05 -30.41
C LEU A 1064 -5.15 -8.44 -31.62
N LEU A 1065 -5.56 -9.27 -32.58
CA LEU A 1065 -6.27 -8.84 -33.79
C LEU A 1065 -7.71 -8.38 -33.55
N GLN A 1066 -8.36 -8.84 -32.49
CA GLN A 1066 -9.75 -8.51 -32.15
C GLN A 1066 -9.88 -7.40 -31.10
N SER A 1067 -8.76 -6.91 -30.57
CA SER A 1067 -8.75 -5.84 -29.58
C SER A 1067 -9.13 -4.51 -30.22
N THR A 1068 -10.28 -3.97 -29.79
CA THR A 1068 -10.79 -2.66 -30.20
C THR A 1068 -9.92 -1.49 -29.70
N VAL A 1069 -9.00 -1.75 -28.75
CA VAL A 1069 -8.02 -0.78 -28.25
C VAL A 1069 -6.93 -0.52 -29.29
N PHE A 1070 -6.51 -1.55 -30.03
CA PHE A 1070 -5.46 -1.43 -31.04
C PHE A 1070 -5.95 -0.90 -32.40
N ASP A 1071 -7.27 -0.81 -32.61
CA ASP A 1071 -7.86 -0.21 -33.82
C ASP A 1071 -7.43 1.26 -34.05
N ALA A 1072 -7.03 1.96 -32.99
CA ALA A 1072 -6.56 3.35 -33.05
C ALA A 1072 -5.03 3.49 -33.24
N CYS A 1073 -4.27 2.38 -33.22
CA CYS A 1073 -2.81 2.36 -33.13
C CYS A 1073 -2.16 1.52 -34.24
N THR A 1074 -0.89 1.76 -34.52
CA THR A 1074 -0.05 0.82 -35.29
C THR A 1074 0.73 -0.04 -34.31
N VAL A 1075 0.47 -1.34 -34.27
CA VAL A 1075 1.15 -2.28 -33.36
C VAL A 1075 2.25 -3.03 -34.11
N THR A 1076 3.49 -2.95 -33.63
CA THR A 1076 4.64 -3.74 -34.10
C THR A 1076 5.04 -4.76 -33.05
N VAL A 1077 5.56 -5.92 -33.45
CA VAL A 1077 5.95 -7.01 -32.54
C VAL A 1077 7.40 -7.41 -32.82
N ASN A 1078 8.23 -7.52 -31.78
CA ASN A 1078 9.65 -7.79 -31.91
C ASN A 1078 10.00 -9.30 -31.98
N VAL A 1079 9.34 -10.04 -32.88
CA VAL A 1079 9.60 -11.47 -33.10
C VAL A 1079 9.55 -11.80 -34.60
N GLU A 1080 10.70 -12.08 -35.22
CA GLU A 1080 10.78 -12.49 -36.63
C GLU A 1080 9.98 -13.78 -36.88
N GLY A 1081 9.15 -13.81 -37.93
CA GLY A 1081 8.39 -15.01 -38.33
C GLY A 1081 7.18 -15.37 -37.46
N PHE A 1082 6.75 -14.49 -36.55
CA PHE A 1082 5.65 -14.80 -35.62
C PHE A 1082 4.26 -14.78 -36.29
N PHE A 1083 4.05 -13.94 -37.30
CA PHE A 1083 2.80 -13.78 -38.05
C PHE A 1083 2.98 -14.25 -39.50
N ASP A 1084 2.44 -15.42 -39.83
CA ASP A 1084 2.37 -15.89 -41.21
C ASP A 1084 1.13 -15.31 -41.89
N GLY A 1085 1.28 -14.14 -42.53
CA GLY A 1085 0.41 -13.73 -43.64
C GLY A 1085 -0.98 -13.13 -43.33
N GLU A 1086 -1.33 -12.80 -42.09
CA GLU A 1086 -2.57 -12.07 -41.78
C GLU A 1086 -2.29 -10.68 -41.20
N SER A 1087 -2.91 -9.66 -41.81
CA SER A 1087 -2.53 -8.25 -41.66
C SER A 1087 -2.99 -7.60 -40.35
N VAL A 1088 -2.07 -7.53 -39.39
CA VAL A 1088 -1.65 -6.24 -38.79
C VAL A 1088 -0.39 -5.84 -39.53
N LEU A 1089 -0.15 -4.54 -39.74
CA LEU A 1089 0.97 -4.07 -40.56
C LEU A 1089 2.29 -4.27 -39.80
N VAL A 1090 2.82 -5.51 -39.83
CA VAL A 1090 4.08 -5.88 -39.19
C VAL A 1090 5.23 -5.37 -40.05
N GLN A 1091 5.88 -4.30 -39.61
CA GLN A 1091 7.17 -3.85 -40.15
C GLN A 1091 8.27 -4.12 -39.12
N ALA A 1092 9.31 -4.83 -39.53
CA ALA A 1092 10.55 -4.89 -38.78
C ALA A 1092 11.34 -3.60 -39.06
N THR A 1093 11.31 -2.65 -38.14
CA THR A 1093 12.08 -1.40 -38.20
C THR A 1093 12.60 -1.01 -36.81
N PRO A 1094 13.72 -0.29 -36.69
CA PRO A 1094 14.30 0.11 -35.40
C PRO A 1094 13.58 1.33 -34.77
N ASN A 1095 13.55 1.39 -33.43
CA ASN A 1095 13.39 2.52 -32.48
C ASN A 1095 12.39 3.69 -32.70
N ASP A 1096 11.55 3.69 -33.74
CA ASP A 1096 10.63 4.81 -34.03
C ASP A 1096 9.19 4.61 -33.49
N ALA A 1097 8.99 3.80 -32.43
CA ALA A 1097 7.69 3.66 -31.76
C ALA A 1097 7.47 4.75 -30.71
N ASP A 1098 6.22 5.20 -30.53
CA ASP A 1098 5.88 6.18 -29.48
C ASP A 1098 5.94 5.53 -28.09
N PHE A 1099 5.64 4.23 -28.02
CA PHE A 1099 5.70 3.44 -26.79
C PHE A 1099 6.21 2.01 -27.09
N VAL A 1100 7.01 1.48 -26.18
CA VAL A 1100 7.44 0.07 -26.18
C VAL A 1100 6.84 -0.59 -24.94
N LEU A 1101 6.07 -1.66 -25.16
CA LEU A 1101 5.48 -2.54 -24.15
C LEU A 1101 6.26 -3.86 -24.20
N GLU A 1102 6.99 -4.20 -23.15
CA GLU A 1102 7.80 -5.44 -23.09
C GLU A 1102 7.18 -6.55 -22.25
#